data_AF-A0A8T0N8A8-F1
#
_entry.id   AF-A0A8T0N8A8-F1
#
_cell.length_a   1.000
_cell.length_b   1.000
_cell.length_c   1.000
_cell.angle_alpha   90.00
_cell.angle_beta   90.00
_cell.angle_gamma   90.00
#
_symmetry.space_group_name_H-M   'P 1'
#
loop_
_entity.id
_entity.type
_entity.pdbx_description
1 polymer ?
#
loop_
_entity_poly.entity_id
_entity_poly.type
_entity_poly.pdbx_seq_one_letter_code
_entity_poly.pdbx_strand_id
1 'polypeptide(L)'
;MARNKEALVLLLDVGPSMHGVLQEVKNICSTLVHKKLVYNRSDEVGIVLFGTKETCNELAKELGGYKHVTVAHDIKVVDEGTSQALQNLPAGSVPGDFLDAIVVGLDMVIRKFGNTKGKRRLCLITSAQYPLRDPPEGTKEDQVDTIADQMKRHDIKMECIVFREPGVHHNSVMEENDRLLYQFRNRSVAKVVQVDSPTSLLGALKTRNVLPVTVFRGDLEVSPNFKIKVWVYKKTAEEKFPTLKKYSDKAPPSDKFASHEVKVDYEYKSVVEPDKVVPPDQRIKGYLYGPQVVPISSAEWEAVKFKPEKGVKLLGFTDRSSISRHHFMKDVCLFIPEPGNTKATLAVSAVARAMHQMNKVAIVRCVWRQGQGNVALGVLTPNISSVNNVQDSFYFNVLPFAEDIREFQFRSLSSLPSSSQPTEEQQEAADNLVKMLDLAPPGREVLKPEFTPNPMLERFYSYLDLKAKQPDANVPPLERCLRRITEPDPDVIDQQTPLIQNLGKAFELKENPKKNKARTQERLAYVDAGDQAKSEAETSAEKDGVLEALYPPSENAGQIRDLNPVQDFEAMLAKRSSSTWVQKAIEEMQKYTAALLENSREGDNYQKALECFAALRKACIIEQEPEEFNQFLTKTYERLKGNAANFFQLLSSKNISLISKQEAPDRFASFLLFCVH
;
A
#
# COMPACT_ATOMS: atom_id res chain seq x y z
N MET A 1 -19.48 0.83 31.21
CA MET A 1 -18.27 1.29 30.49
C MET A 1 -18.51 1.15 29.00
N ALA A 2 -18.10 2.13 28.19
CA ALA A 2 -18.08 1.97 26.73
C ALA A 2 -17.28 0.71 26.39
N ARG A 3 -17.86 -0.18 25.55
CA ARG A 3 -17.35 -1.55 25.27
C ARG A 3 -15.90 -1.60 24.73
N ASN A 4 -15.30 -0.45 24.40
CA ASN A 4 -13.97 -0.32 23.84
C ASN A 4 -12.93 0.46 24.67
N LYS A 5 -13.29 1.00 25.84
CA LYS A 5 -12.37 1.77 26.69
C LYS A 5 -11.19 0.91 27.17
N GLU A 6 -9.96 1.38 26.95
CA GLU A 6 -8.71 0.80 27.48
C GLU A 6 -8.17 1.65 28.63
N ALA A 7 -7.71 0.99 29.70
CA ALA A 7 -6.88 1.59 30.73
C ALA A 7 -5.43 1.11 30.54
N LEU A 8 -4.52 2.06 30.30
CA LEU A 8 -3.10 1.81 30.08
C LEU A 8 -2.29 2.44 31.22
N VAL A 9 -1.35 1.69 31.79
CA VAL A 9 -0.32 2.27 32.67
C VAL A 9 1.04 2.12 32.01
N LEU A 10 1.71 3.24 31.77
CA LEU A 10 3.08 3.30 31.27
C LEU A 10 4.03 3.20 32.46
N LEU A 11 4.90 2.19 32.47
CA LEU A 11 5.97 2.00 33.46
C LEU A 11 7.28 2.35 32.76
N LEU A 12 7.81 3.55 33.04
CA LEU A 12 8.95 4.11 32.33
C LEU A 12 10.18 4.14 33.24
N ASP A 13 11.22 3.44 32.81
CA ASP A 13 12.53 3.49 33.43
C ASP A 13 13.21 4.80 33.05
N VAL A 14 13.42 5.66 34.05
CA VAL A 14 14.13 6.93 33.91
C VAL A 14 15.52 6.87 34.52
N GLY A 15 16.03 5.68 34.85
CA GLY A 15 17.35 5.50 35.44
C GLY A 15 18.50 5.80 34.47
N PRO A 16 19.75 5.84 34.97
CA PRO A 16 20.91 6.24 34.18
C PRO A 16 21.13 5.44 32.89
N SER A 17 20.77 4.16 32.90
CA SER A 17 20.88 3.25 31.74
C SER A 17 19.95 3.61 30.58
N MET A 18 18.91 4.42 30.81
CA MET A 18 17.91 4.82 29.82
C MET A 18 18.09 6.25 29.32
N HIS A 19 19.01 7.02 29.89
CA HIS A 19 19.21 8.44 29.52
C HIS A 19 19.50 8.64 28.03
N GLY A 20 20.25 7.73 27.41
CA GLY A 20 20.59 7.80 25.98
C GLY A 20 19.38 7.72 25.04
N VAL A 21 18.25 7.14 25.51
CA VAL A 21 17.02 6.98 24.71
C VAL A 21 15.77 7.58 25.34
N LEU A 22 15.93 8.34 26.43
CA LEU A 22 14.80 8.89 27.17
C LEU A 22 13.97 9.85 26.31
N GLN A 23 14.63 10.58 25.40
CA GLN A 23 13.95 11.47 24.46
C GLN A 23 13.07 10.69 23.45
N GLU A 24 13.54 9.55 22.97
CA GLU A 24 12.76 8.67 22.09
C GLU A 24 11.60 8.00 22.84
N VAL A 25 11.82 7.59 24.10
CA VAL A 25 10.75 7.10 24.99
C VAL A 25 9.68 8.17 25.21
N LYS A 26 10.08 9.44 25.36
CA LYS A 26 9.15 10.58 25.43
C LYS A 26 8.38 10.75 24.13
N ASN A 27 9.05 10.74 22.98
CA ASN A 27 8.42 10.94 21.66
C ASN A 27 7.40 9.82 21.37
N ILE A 28 7.78 8.55 21.56
CA ILE A 28 6.91 7.41 21.27
C ILE A 28 5.69 7.35 22.20
N CYS A 29 5.86 7.64 23.49
CA CYS A 29 4.75 7.68 24.44
C CYS A 29 3.83 8.86 24.14
N SER A 30 4.38 10.02 23.76
CA SER A 30 3.59 11.18 23.33
C SER A 30 2.76 10.84 22.10
N THR A 31 3.36 10.21 21.08
CA THR A 31 2.62 9.76 19.89
C THR A 31 1.51 8.76 20.24
N LEU A 32 1.75 7.82 21.16
CA LEU A 32 0.72 6.91 21.66
C LEU A 32 -0.47 7.68 22.27
N VAL A 33 -0.18 8.67 23.12
CA VAL A 33 -1.19 9.51 23.77
C VAL A 33 -1.98 10.34 22.75
N HIS A 34 -1.30 10.96 21.77
CA HIS A 34 -1.96 11.70 20.69
C HIS A 34 -2.85 10.80 19.82
N LYS A 35 -2.39 9.61 19.44
CA LYS A 35 -3.22 8.65 18.70
C LYS A 35 -4.44 8.23 19.52
N LYS A 36 -4.34 8.10 20.85
CA LYS A 36 -5.50 7.86 21.72
C LYS A 36 -6.48 9.04 21.72
N LEU A 37 -6.02 10.28 21.76
CA LEU A 37 -6.89 11.46 21.63
C LEU A 37 -7.64 11.49 20.30
N VAL A 38 -6.96 11.14 19.21
CA VAL A 38 -7.54 11.12 17.86
C VAL A 38 -8.56 9.98 17.69
N TYR A 39 -8.25 8.77 18.16
CA TYR A 39 -9.04 7.56 17.86
C TYR A 39 -9.95 7.07 18.99
N ASN A 40 -9.57 7.27 20.25
CA ASN A 40 -10.26 6.70 21.43
C ASN A 40 -10.29 7.69 22.61
N ARG A 41 -11.09 8.75 22.50
CA ARG A 41 -11.19 9.84 23.51
C ARG A 41 -11.56 9.39 24.93
N SER A 42 -12.07 8.17 25.11
CA SER A 42 -12.45 7.64 26.42
C SER A 42 -11.35 6.82 27.10
N ASP A 43 -10.25 6.55 26.41
CA ASP A 43 -9.14 5.78 26.97
C ASP A 43 -8.52 6.50 28.16
N GLU A 44 -8.02 5.72 29.11
CA GLU A 44 -7.36 6.24 30.30
C GLU A 44 -5.89 5.83 30.33
N VAL A 45 -5.04 6.76 30.76
CA VAL A 45 -3.59 6.56 30.85
C VAL A 45 -3.13 6.96 32.25
N GLY A 46 -2.29 6.12 32.85
CA GLY A 46 -1.47 6.45 34.02
C GLY A 46 0.01 6.34 33.68
N ILE A 47 0.86 7.08 34.40
CA ILE A 47 2.30 7.13 34.16
C ILE A 47 3.03 6.91 35.48
N VAL A 48 3.84 5.86 35.53
CA VAL A 48 4.72 5.50 36.64
C VAL A 48 6.15 5.57 36.15
N LEU A 49 6.98 6.31 36.88
CA LEU A 49 8.40 6.46 36.63
C LEU A 49 9.16 5.69 37.69
N PHE A 50 10.22 4.99 37.31
CA PHE A 50 11.10 4.32 38.25
C PHE A 50 12.57 4.57 37.93
N GLY A 51 13.41 4.57 38.97
CA GLY A 51 14.77 5.13 38.91
C GLY A 51 14.83 6.62 39.30
N THR A 52 13.73 7.17 39.83
CA THR A 52 13.66 8.55 40.33
C THR A 52 14.39 8.70 41.66
N LYS A 53 14.97 9.87 41.94
CA LYS A 53 15.56 10.14 43.25
C LYS A 53 14.51 10.07 44.37
N GLU A 54 13.35 10.67 44.11
CA GLU A 54 12.22 10.71 45.03
C GLU A 54 11.35 9.45 44.92
N THR A 55 10.48 9.27 45.91
CA THR A 55 9.47 8.21 45.94
C THR A 55 8.11 8.85 46.18
N CYS A 56 7.19 8.69 45.23
CA CYS A 56 5.84 9.20 45.37
C CYS A 56 4.85 8.17 44.81
N ASN A 57 4.42 7.23 45.65
CA ASN A 57 3.39 6.26 45.34
C ASN A 57 2.63 5.88 46.62
N GLU A 58 1.37 5.45 46.50
CA GLU A 58 0.51 5.16 47.65
C GLU A 58 1.02 3.97 48.49
N LEU A 59 1.55 2.93 47.84
CA LEU A 59 2.12 1.78 48.54
C LEU A 59 3.30 2.16 49.45
N ALA A 60 4.17 3.07 49.01
CA ALA A 60 5.27 3.57 49.81
C ALA A 60 4.79 4.35 51.04
N LYS A 61 3.68 5.09 50.94
CA LYS A 61 3.08 5.81 52.07
C LYS A 61 2.44 4.87 53.08
N GLU A 62 1.78 3.81 52.62
CA GLU A 62 1.01 2.89 53.47
C GLU A 62 1.88 1.80 54.12
N LEU A 63 2.80 1.21 53.36
CA LEU A 63 3.53 -0.01 53.77
C LEU A 63 5.02 0.24 54.03
N GLY A 64 5.58 1.37 53.60
CA GLY A 64 7.01 1.64 53.67
C GLY A 64 7.81 0.71 52.76
N GLY A 65 7.96 1.07 51.50
CA GLY A 65 8.60 0.23 50.47
C GLY A 65 8.60 0.91 49.11
N TYR A 66 8.80 0.15 48.03
CA TYR A 66 8.66 0.63 46.64
C TYR A 66 9.39 1.95 46.36
N LYS A 67 10.61 2.09 46.90
CA LYS A 67 11.42 3.31 46.83
C LYS A 67 11.92 3.54 45.42
N HIS A 68 12.08 4.81 45.04
CA HIS A 68 12.51 5.28 43.72
C HIS A 68 11.49 5.02 42.61
N VAL A 69 10.22 4.89 43.00
CA VAL A 69 9.06 4.79 42.10
C VAL A 69 8.13 5.98 42.37
N THR A 70 7.80 6.70 41.31
CA THR A 70 7.00 7.92 41.33
C THR A 70 5.83 7.83 40.36
N VAL A 71 4.60 7.98 40.85
CA VAL A 71 3.40 8.12 40.02
C VAL A 71 3.36 9.56 39.52
N ALA A 72 3.82 9.78 38.29
CA ALA A 72 3.84 11.10 37.67
C ALA A 72 2.44 11.54 37.20
N HIS A 73 1.57 10.58 36.87
CA HIS A 73 0.18 10.85 36.49
C HIS A 73 -0.71 9.68 36.90
N ASP A 74 -1.74 9.97 37.70
CA ASP A 74 -2.78 8.98 38.03
C ASP A 74 -3.53 8.53 36.79
N ILE A 75 -4.15 7.34 36.85
CA ILE A 75 -4.98 6.84 35.75
C ILE A 75 -6.14 7.80 35.54
N LYS A 76 -6.15 8.54 34.44
CA LYS A 76 -7.23 9.49 34.06
C LYS A 76 -7.48 9.45 32.57
N VAL A 77 -8.63 9.98 32.14
CA VAL A 77 -8.95 10.11 30.71
C VAL A 77 -7.90 11.00 30.08
N VAL A 78 -7.40 10.59 28.91
CA VAL A 78 -6.32 11.32 28.25
C VAL A 78 -6.70 12.78 28.04
N ASP A 79 -5.86 13.66 28.56
CA ASP A 79 -5.98 15.11 28.47
C ASP A 79 -4.60 15.77 28.21
N GLU A 80 -4.56 17.10 28.19
CA GLU A 80 -3.31 17.85 28.05
C GLU A 80 -2.33 17.59 29.20
N GLY A 81 -2.85 17.32 30.40
CA GLY A 81 -2.04 16.99 31.58
C GLY A 81 -1.27 15.68 31.41
N THR A 82 -1.88 14.67 30.77
CA THR A 82 -1.19 13.43 30.39
C THR A 82 -0.01 13.72 29.44
N SER A 83 -0.22 14.56 28.43
CA SER A 83 0.84 14.94 27.49
C SER A 83 1.94 15.74 28.16
N GLN A 84 1.61 16.65 29.08
CA GLN A 84 2.60 17.44 29.83
C GLN A 84 3.46 16.57 30.75
N ALA A 85 2.87 15.56 31.41
CA ALA A 85 3.62 14.62 32.24
C ALA A 85 4.66 13.83 31.43
N LEU A 86 4.34 13.45 30.19
CA LEU A 86 5.31 12.80 29.28
C LEU A 86 6.34 13.77 28.72
N GLN A 87 6.00 15.06 28.58
CA GLN A 87 6.98 16.04 28.11
C GLN A 87 8.04 16.37 29.16
N ASN A 88 7.70 16.25 30.44
CA ASN A 88 8.56 16.60 31.56
C ASN A 88 9.17 15.37 32.27
N LEU A 89 9.48 14.31 31.52
CA LEU A 89 10.16 13.14 32.09
C LEU A 89 11.53 13.56 32.67
N PRO A 90 11.78 13.33 33.98
CA PRO A 90 13.06 13.63 34.60
C PRO A 90 14.14 12.62 34.17
N ALA A 91 15.39 13.04 34.18
CA ALA A 91 16.53 12.14 34.19
C ALA A 91 16.75 11.66 35.63
N GLY A 92 16.47 10.39 35.90
CA GLY A 92 16.64 9.77 37.20
C GLY A 92 18.11 9.65 37.59
N SER A 93 18.37 9.50 38.88
CA SER A 93 19.74 9.37 39.42
C SER A 93 20.01 8.02 40.06
N VAL A 94 19.02 7.12 40.09
CA VAL A 94 19.08 5.85 40.82
C VAL A 94 18.74 4.70 39.87
N PRO A 95 19.37 3.53 40.01
CA PRO A 95 18.93 2.30 39.36
C PRO A 95 17.45 2.01 39.60
N GLY A 96 16.71 1.74 38.52
CA GLY A 96 15.30 1.41 38.59
C GLY A 96 15.04 -0.07 38.88
N ASP A 97 14.12 -0.35 39.82
CA ASP A 97 13.58 -1.69 40.06
C ASP A 97 12.25 -1.86 39.29
N PHE A 98 12.26 -2.68 38.24
CA PHE A 98 11.07 -2.87 37.42
C PHE A 98 9.99 -3.71 38.11
N LEU A 99 10.33 -4.58 39.08
CA LEU A 99 9.34 -5.36 39.82
C LEU A 99 8.53 -4.44 40.73
N ASP A 100 9.20 -3.54 41.44
CA ASP A 100 8.53 -2.51 42.24
C ASP A 100 7.61 -1.64 41.36
N ALA A 101 8.07 -1.23 40.18
CA ALA A 101 7.26 -0.47 39.24
C ALA A 101 6.03 -1.24 38.73
N ILE A 102 6.18 -2.53 38.42
CA ILE A 102 5.06 -3.40 38.02
C ILE A 102 4.04 -3.53 39.16
N VAL A 103 4.50 -3.71 40.40
CA VAL A 103 3.60 -3.83 41.57
C VAL A 103 2.84 -2.51 41.80
N VAL A 104 3.51 -1.36 41.74
CA VAL A 104 2.86 -0.05 41.85
C VAL A 104 1.84 0.16 40.73
N GLY A 105 2.20 -0.17 39.47
CA GLY A 105 1.28 -0.07 38.34
C GLY A 105 0.08 -1.01 38.46
N LEU A 106 0.29 -2.23 38.96
CA LEU A 106 -0.76 -3.22 39.22
C LEU A 106 -1.72 -2.72 40.31
N ASP A 107 -1.18 -2.19 41.41
CA ASP A 107 -1.96 -1.60 42.51
C ASP A 107 -2.82 -0.44 42.02
N MET A 108 -2.28 0.49 41.22
CA MET A 108 -3.06 1.59 40.63
C MET A 108 -4.28 1.08 39.84
N VAL A 109 -4.10 0.03 39.04
CA VAL A 109 -5.19 -0.58 38.26
C VAL A 109 -6.19 -1.28 39.17
N ILE A 110 -5.74 -2.05 40.16
CA ILE A 110 -6.61 -2.80 41.07
C ILE A 110 -7.41 -1.84 41.95
N ARG A 111 -6.81 -0.80 42.53
CA ARG A 111 -7.53 0.19 43.36
C ARG A 111 -8.59 0.92 42.56
N LYS A 112 -8.27 1.38 41.34
CA LYS A 112 -9.20 2.17 40.55
C LYS A 112 -10.37 1.34 40.02
N PHE A 113 -10.11 0.13 39.55
CA PHE A 113 -11.11 -0.64 38.81
C PHE A 113 -11.62 -1.90 39.54
N GLY A 114 -10.94 -2.36 40.59
CA GLY A 114 -11.26 -3.60 41.30
C GLY A 114 -11.46 -4.78 40.34
N ASN A 115 -12.58 -5.46 40.51
CA ASN A 115 -12.99 -6.61 39.68
C ASN A 115 -13.87 -6.23 38.47
N THR A 116 -13.96 -4.95 38.11
CA THR A 116 -14.75 -4.54 36.94
C THR A 116 -14.16 -5.06 35.63
N LYS A 117 -15.00 -5.62 34.75
CA LYS A 117 -14.50 -6.08 33.45
C LYS A 117 -14.11 -4.88 32.58
N GLY A 118 -12.90 -4.89 32.04
CA GLY A 118 -12.39 -3.83 31.16
C GLY A 118 -11.04 -4.22 30.56
N LYS A 119 -10.65 -3.57 29.47
CA LYS A 119 -9.34 -3.79 28.86
C LYS A 119 -8.29 -3.05 29.65
N ARG A 120 -7.36 -3.77 30.27
CA ARG A 120 -6.31 -3.22 31.14
C ARG A 120 -4.95 -3.68 30.63
N ARG A 121 -4.02 -2.75 30.50
CA ARG A 121 -2.68 -3.04 30.00
C ARG A 121 -1.60 -2.29 30.79
N LEU A 122 -0.55 -3.01 31.16
CA LEU A 122 0.72 -2.43 31.64
C LEU A 122 1.70 -2.42 30.47
N CYS A 123 2.46 -1.34 30.32
CA CYS A 123 3.51 -1.23 29.31
C CYS A 123 4.81 -0.82 30.00
N LEU A 124 5.72 -1.76 30.15
CA LEU A 124 7.04 -1.57 30.74
C LEU A 124 8.06 -1.23 29.65
N ILE A 125 8.83 -0.15 29.84
CA ILE A 125 9.97 0.22 29.01
C ILE A 125 11.18 0.37 29.92
N THR A 126 12.19 -0.49 29.74
CA THR A 126 13.38 -0.55 30.61
C THR A 126 14.60 -1.09 29.88
N SER A 127 15.79 -0.88 30.41
CA SER A 127 16.97 -1.60 29.96
C SER A 127 17.19 -2.94 30.67
N ALA A 128 16.52 -3.14 31.82
CA ALA A 128 16.66 -4.32 32.68
C ALA A 128 18.12 -4.68 33.02
N GLN A 129 18.98 -3.67 33.19
CA GLN A 129 20.42 -3.85 33.43
C GLN A 129 20.82 -3.91 34.90
N TYR A 130 19.97 -3.40 35.80
CA TYR A 130 20.33 -3.24 37.21
C TYR A 130 19.78 -4.36 38.10
N PRO A 131 20.42 -4.64 39.24
CA PRO A 131 19.92 -5.61 40.21
C PRO A 131 18.57 -5.21 40.77
N LEU A 132 17.69 -6.19 40.90
CA LEU A 132 16.39 -6.04 41.56
C LEU A 132 16.54 -6.25 43.06
N ARG A 133 15.66 -5.62 43.84
CA ARG A 133 15.60 -5.87 45.28
C ARG A 133 15.15 -7.29 45.55
N ASP A 134 15.74 -7.91 46.56
CA ASP A 134 15.26 -9.21 47.03
C ASP A 134 13.93 -9.02 47.77
N PRO A 135 12.93 -9.89 47.54
CA PRO A 135 11.67 -9.83 48.24
C PRO A 135 11.88 -10.14 49.74
N PRO A 136 11.03 -9.60 50.63
CA PRO A 136 11.13 -9.87 52.06
C PRO A 136 10.89 -11.34 52.42
N GLU A 137 10.09 -12.05 51.61
CA GLU A 137 9.81 -13.48 51.73
C GLU A 137 9.81 -14.14 50.34
N GLY A 138 10.32 -15.37 50.26
CA GLY A 138 10.38 -16.15 49.01
C GLY A 138 11.52 -15.76 48.08
N THR A 139 11.45 -16.25 46.84
CA THR A 139 12.39 -15.90 45.75
C THR A 139 11.82 -14.83 44.83
N LYS A 140 12.66 -14.19 44.00
CA LYS A 140 12.18 -13.26 42.96
C LYS A 140 11.25 -13.96 41.98
N GLU A 141 11.51 -15.23 41.68
CA GLU A 141 10.65 -16.09 40.87
C GLU A 141 9.26 -16.27 41.50
N ASP A 142 9.18 -16.51 42.81
CA ASP A 142 7.90 -16.63 43.53
C ASP A 142 7.12 -15.31 43.51
N GLN A 143 7.83 -14.18 43.60
CA GLN A 143 7.23 -12.85 43.48
C GLN A 143 6.67 -12.62 42.07
N VAL A 144 7.45 -12.93 41.02
CA VAL A 144 7.01 -12.85 39.63
C VAL A 144 5.78 -13.72 39.38
N ASP A 145 5.79 -14.94 39.92
CA ASP A 145 4.63 -15.81 39.86
C ASP A 145 3.43 -15.15 40.52
N THR A 146 3.55 -14.71 41.76
CA THR A 146 2.44 -14.05 42.48
C THR A 146 1.86 -12.87 41.69
N ILE A 147 2.72 -12.01 41.11
CA ILE A 147 2.29 -10.88 40.27
C ILE A 147 1.57 -11.39 39.00
N ALA A 148 2.12 -12.41 38.32
CA ALA A 148 1.53 -13.00 37.13
C ALA A 148 0.12 -13.58 37.37
N ASP A 149 -0.12 -14.20 38.54
CA ASP A 149 -1.44 -14.69 38.94
C ASP A 149 -2.43 -13.56 39.19
N GLN A 150 -1.99 -12.49 39.87
CA GLN A 150 -2.83 -11.31 40.08
C GLN A 150 -3.22 -10.66 38.75
N MET A 151 -2.27 -10.54 37.82
CA MET A 151 -2.55 -10.03 36.48
C MET A 151 -3.57 -10.89 35.74
N LYS A 152 -3.44 -12.23 35.78
CA LYS A 152 -4.42 -13.15 35.19
C LYS A 152 -5.80 -13.01 35.84
N ARG A 153 -5.86 -12.94 37.17
CA ARG A 153 -7.11 -12.81 37.94
C ARG A 153 -7.88 -11.54 37.58
N HIS A 154 -7.16 -10.45 37.31
CA HIS A 154 -7.74 -9.15 36.95
C HIS A 154 -7.80 -8.87 35.44
N ASP A 155 -7.51 -9.86 34.58
CA ASP A 155 -7.46 -9.74 33.11
C ASP A 155 -6.58 -8.57 32.62
N ILE A 156 -5.41 -8.41 33.26
CA ILE A 156 -4.43 -7.39 32.94
C ILE A 156 -3.36 -7.99 32.03
N LYS A 157 -3.15 -7.36 30.88
CA LYS A 157 -2.09 -7.74 29.94
C LYS A 157 -0.85 -6.91 30.17
N MET A 158 0.32 -7.45 29.86
CA MET A 158 1.57 -6.69 29.94
C MET A 158 2.37 -6.76 28.65
N GLU A 159 2.96 -5.64 28.28
CA GLU A 159 3.95 -5.53 27.22
C GLU A 159 5.23 -4.99 27.83
N CYS A 160 6.32 -5.74 27.70
CA CYS A 160 7.64 -5.38 28.18
C CYS A 160 8.53 -5.11 26.98
N ILE A 161 9.06 -3.91 26.89
CA ILE A 161 10.02 -3.48 25.88
C ILE A 161 11.36 -3.30 26.60
N VAL A 162 12.30 -4.20 26.30
CA VAL A 162 13.64 -4.20 26.86
C VAL A 162 14.58 -3.57 25.83
N PHE A 163 15.10 -2.37 26.14
CA PHE A 163 16.01 -1.64 25.27
C PHE A 163 17.47 -1.84 25.71
N ARG A 164 18.32 -2.32 24.80
CA ARG A 164 19.76 -2.53 25.07
C ARG A 164 20.58 -2.16 23.86
N GLU A 165 21.46 -1.18 24.00
CA GLU A 165 22.32 -0.76 22.91
C GLU A 165 23.30 -1.87 22.48
N PRO A 166 23.71 -1.89 21.20
CA PRO A 166 24.73 -2.81 20.72
C PRO A 166 26.04 -2.51 21.44
N GLY A 167 26.60 -3.50 22.15
CA GLY A 167 27.84 -3.36 22.91
C GLY A 167 27.67 -3.40 24.43
N VAL A 168 26.44 -3.41 24.95
CA VAL A 168 26.22 -3.73 26.37
C VAL A 168 26.59 -5.20 26.63
N HIS A 169 27.59 -5.43 27.47
CA HIS A 169 28.00 -6.78 27.84
C HIS A 169 26.92 -7.45 28.69
N HIS A 170 26.40 -8.58 28.21
CA HIS A 170 25.48 -9.42 28.99
C HIS A 170 26.18 -9.91 30.25
N ASN A 171 25.58 -9.63 31.41
CA ASN A 171 26.05 -10.07 32.71
C ASN A 171 24.99 -10.96 33.39
N SER A 172 25.37 -11.60 34.50
CA SER A 172 24.48 -12.50 35.25
C SER A 172 23.20 -11.81 35.73
N VAL A 173 23.25 -10.51 36.04
CA VAL A 173 22.09 -9.71 36.45
C VAL A 173 21.10 -9.55 35.30
N MET A 174 21.58 -9.25 34.10
CA MET A 174 20.75 -9.15 32.90
C MET A 174 20.13 -10.50 32.53
N GLU A 175 20.87 -11.60 32.70
CA GLU A 175 20.36 -12.96 32.48
C GLU A 175 19.27 -13.34 33.48
N GLU A 176 19.46 -13.02 34.77
CA GLU A 176 18.43 -13.18 35.82
C GLU A 176 17.18 -12.36 35.47
N ASN A 177 17.35 -11.08 35.14
CA ASN A 177 16.25 -10.18 34.78
C ASN A 177 15.50 -10.66 33.53
N ASP A 178 16.22 -11.12 32.50
CA ASP A 178 15.62 -11.70 31.30
C ASP A 178 14.80 -12.94 31.66
N ARG A 179 15.35 -13.84 32.49
CA ARG A 179 14.64 -15.04 32.97
C ARG A 179 13.34 -14.67 33.67
N LEU A 180 13.37 -13.70 34.58
CA LEU A 180 12.19 -13.20 35.30
C LEU A 180 11.15 -12.60 34.35
N LEU A 181 11.56 -11.79 33.37
CA LEU A 181 10.67 -11.23 32.35
C LEU A 181 10.05 -12.33 31.46
N TYR A 182 10.83 -13.35 31.07
CA TYR A 182 10.32 -14.49 30.31
C TYR A 182 9.39 -15.40 31.14
N GLN A 183 9.57 -15.46 32.46
CA GLN A 183 8.64 -16.16 33.35
C GLN A 183 7.25 -15.50 33.34
N PHE A 184 7.17 -14.17 33.32
CA PHE A 184 5.90 -13.47 33.09
C PHE A 184 5.23 -13.91 31.77
N ARG A 185 5.99 -14.09 30.68
CA ARG A 185 5.45 -14.53 29.39
C ARG A 185 4.83 -15.94 29.45
N ASN A 186 5.45 -16.85 30.19
CA ASN A 186 4.98 -18.23 30.30
C ASN A 186 3.77 -18.33 31.23
N ARG A 187 3.76 -17.53 32.30
CA ARG A 187 2.78 -17.62 33.38
C ARG A 187 1.67 -16.58 33.33
N SER A 188 1.75 -15.55 32.49
CA SER A 188 0.72 -14.51 32.33
C SER A 188 0.50 -14.17 30.85
N VAL A 189 -0.38 -13.19 30.56
CA VAL A 189 -0.54 -12.64 29.20
C VAL A 189 0.47 -11.50 29.01
N ALA A 190 1.75 -11.82 29.12
CA ALA A 190 2.86 -10.88 28.91
C ALA A 190 3.56 -11.13 27.58
N LYS A 191 3.89 -10.04 26.88
CA LYS A 191 4.75 -10.06 25.70
C LYS A 191 6.05 -9.36 26.04
N VAL A 192 7.18 -10.03 25.85
CA VAL A 192 8.52 -9.45 26.01
C VAL A 192 9.12 -9.23 24.62
N VAL A 193 9.60 -8.01 24.37
CA VAL A 193 10.24 -7.59 23.12
C VAL A 193 11.58 -6.97 23.47
N GLN A 194 12.65 -7.48 22.88
CA GLN A 194 13.98 -6.87 22.99
C GLN A 194 14.24 -6.01 21.75
N VAL A 195 14.74 -4.80 21.96
CA VAL A 195 15.12 -3.85 20.92
C VAL A 195 16.49 -3.27 21.19
N ASP A 196 17.20 -2.99 20.10
CA ASP A 196 18.63 -2.66 20.08
C ASP A 196 18.93 -1.29 19.48
N SER A 197 17.91 -0.58 19.00
CA SER A 197 18.10 0.73 18.40
C SER A 197 16.91 1.65 18.71
N PRO A 198 17.14 2.98 18.75
CA PRO A 198 16.05 3.95 18.90
C PRO A 198 14.96 3.79 17.83
N THR A 199 15.34 3.40 16.61
CA THR A 199 14.40 3.16 15.52
C THR A 199 13.54 1.91 15.77
N SER A 200 14.15 0.81 16.21
CA SER A 200 13.42 -0.41 16.59
C SER A 200 12.46 -0.15 17.78
N LEU A 201 12.87 0.72 18.72
CA LEU A 201 12.03 1.14 19.84
C LEU A 201 10.73 1.79 19.37
N LEU A 202 10.78 2.65 18.34
CA LEU A 202 9.60 3.31 17.76
C LEU A 202 8.52 2.32 17.28
N GLY A 203 8.91 1.19 16.69
CA GLY A 203 7.95 0.16 16.28
C GLY A 203 7.61 -0.88 17.36
N ALA A 204 8.43 -0.99 18.42
CA ALA A 204 8.17 -1.93 19.51
C ALA A 204 6.91 -1.59 20.29
N LEU A 205 6.66 -0.31 20.55
CA LEU A 205 5.41 0.14 21.17
C LEU A 205 4.34 0.33 20.11
N LYS A 206 3.29 -0.50 20.17
CA LYS A 206 2.11 -0.28 19.32
C LYS A 206 1.34 0.94 19.79
N THR A 207 1.58 2.07 19.12
CA THR A 207 0.92 3.36 19.39
C THR A 207 -0.57 3.35 19.02
N ARG A 208 -1.01 2.40 18.18
CA ARG A 208 -2.43 2.15 17.88
C ARG A 208 -2.74 0.66 17.96
N ASN A 209 -3.68 0.31 18.83
CA ASN A 209 -4.20 -1.06 18.96
C ASN A 209 -5.54 -1.19 18.25
N VAL A 210 -5.56 -1.89 17.11
CA VAL A 210 -6.79 -2.27 16.43
C VAL A 210 -7.16 -3.70 16.84
N LEU A 211 -8.39 -3.88 17.33
CA LEU A 211 -8.87 -5.21 17.67
C LEU A 211 -8.91 -6.08 16.40
N PRO A 212 -8.37 -7.31 16.43
CA PRO A 212 -8.48 -8.21 15.31
C PRO A 212 -9.94 -8.60 15.12
N VAL A 213 -10.50 -8.27 13.95
CA VAL A 213 -11.86 -8.64 13.56
C VAL A 213 -11.80 -9.82 12.61
N THR A 214 -12.64 -10.82 12.84
CA THR A 214 -12.74 -11.98 11.94
C THR A 214 -13.29 -11.54 10.59
N VAL A 215 -12.56 -11.86 9.53
CA VAL A 215 -13.03 -11.76 8.14
C VAL A 215 -14.09 -12.81 7.86
N PHE A 216 -13.92 -14.02 8.42
CA PHE A 216 -14.82 -15.15 8.25
C PHE A 216 -14.83 -16.04 9.50
N ARG A 217 -16.00 -16.62 9.77
CA ARG A 217 -16.21 -17.71 10.72
C ARG A 217 -17.10 -18.73 10.04
N GLY A 218 -16.66 -19.99 10.02
CA GLY A 218 -17.40 -21.06 9.37
C GLY A 218 -16.51 -22.26 9.09
N ASP A 219 -16.93 -23.07 8.13
CA ASP A 219 -16.25 -24.31 7.77
C ASP A 219 -15.27 -24.10 6.61
N LEU A 220 -14.06 -24.65 6.76
CA LEU A 220 -13.20 -25.06 5.67
C LEU A 220 -13.65 -26.44 5.21
N GLU A 221 -14.33 -26.49 4.07
CA GLU A 221 -14.81 -27.72 3.45
C GLU A 221 -13.67 -28.35 2.64
N VAL A 222 -13.12 -29.44 3.17
CA VAL A 222 -12.08 -30.24 2.51
C VAL A 222 -12.73 -31.27 1.58
N SER A 223 -13.88 -31.80 1.99
CA SER A 223 -14.79 -32.59 1.15
C SER A 223 -16.24 -32.41 1.64
N PRO A 224 -17.27 -32.85 0.90
CA PRO A 224 -18.67 -32.73 1.33
C PRO A 224 -18.94 -33.32 2.72
N ASN A 225 -18.18 -34.36 3.10
CA ASN A 225 -18.29 -35.07 4.38
C ASN A 225 -17.24 -34.65 5.42
N PHE A 226 -16.23 -33.86 5.04
CA PHE A 226 -15.13 -33.45 5.92
C PHE A 226 -14.98 -31.93 5.96
N LYS A 227 -15.38 -31.34 7.09
CA LYS A 227 -15.43 -29.90 7.33
C LYS A 227 -14.70 -29.56 8.62
N ILE A 228 -13.86 -28.52 8.57
CA ILE A 228 -13.06 -28.05 9.71
C ILE A 228 -13.52 -26.66 10.10
N LYS A 229 -13.90 -26.45 11.37
CA LYS A 229 -14.30 -25.13 11.89
C LYS A 229 -13.09 -24.21 11.97
N VAL A 230 -13.11 -23.11 11.22
CA VAL A 230 -12.00 -22.15 11.14
C VAL A 230 -12.47 -20.72 11.30
N TRP A 231 -11.62 -19.90 11.89
CA TRP A 231 -11.77 -18.45 11.94
C TRP A 231 -10.65 -17.80 11.13
N VAL A 232 -11.00 -16.76 10.37
CA VAL A 232 -10.05 -16.06 9.50
C VAL A 232 -9.87 -14.64 10.01
N TYR A 233 -8.63 -14.22 10.21
CA TYR A 233 -8.26 -12.88 10.65
C TYR A 233 -7.35 -12.21 9.62
N LYS A 234 -7.37 -10.89 9.54
CA LYS A 234 -6.31 -10.18 8.82
C LYS A 234 -4.99 -10.28 9.59
N LYS A 235 -3.93 -10.75 8.95
CA LYS A 235 -2.57 -10.74 9.53
C LYS A 235 -1.88 -9.42 9.28
N THR A 236 -2.05 -8.88 8.07
CA THR A 236 -1.56 -7.56 7.67
C THR A 236 -2.73 -6.69 7.21
N ALA A 237 -2.57 -5.38 7.38
CA ALA A 237 -3.47 -4.38 6.83
C ALA A 237 -2.69 -3.08 6.69
N GLU A 238 -2.92 -2.36 5.59
CA GLU A 238 -2.39 -1.01 5.42
C GLU A 238 -2.94 -0.07 6.50
N GLU A 239 -2.06 0.61 7.23
CA GLU A 239 -2.46 1.70 8.09
C GLU A 239 -2.58 3.00 7.28
N LYS A 240 -3.79 3.55 7.24
CA LYS A 240 -4.10 4.78 6.51
C LYS A 240 -4.10 5.99 7.43
N PHE A 241 -3.85 7.16 6.86
CA PHE A 241 -4.06 8.45 7.51
C PHE A 241 -5.51 8.59 8.03
N PRO A 242 -5.74 9.37 9.11
CA PRO A 242 -7.09 9.72 9.50
C PRO A 242 -7.79 10.50 8.38
N THR A 243 -9.09 10.32 8.24
CA THR A 243 -9.88 11.05 7.27
C THR A 243 -9.92 12.54 7.62
N LEU A 244 -9.40 13.38 6.74
CA LEU A 244 -9.46 14.83 6.88
C LEU A 244 -10.81 15.34 6.36
N LYS A 245 -11.42 16.27 7.09
CA LYS A 245 -12.64 16.97 6.66
C LYS A 245 -12.29 18.37 6.18
N LYS A 246 -13.05 18.88 5.21
CA LYS A 246 -12.95 20.27 4.78
C LYS A 246 -13.59 21.17 5.82
N TYR A 247 -12.82 22.14 6.30
CA TYR A 247 -13.25 23.18 7.24
C TYR A 247 -13.33 24.51 6.49
N SER A 248 -14.36 25.32 6.75
CA SER A 248 -14.50 26.65 6.17
C SER A 248 -14.32 27.76 7.20
N ASP A 249 -13.37 28.64 6.94
CA ASP A 249 -13.10 29.85 7.75
C ASP A 249 -14.11 30.97 7.48
N LYS A 250 -15.04 30.79 6.51
CA LYS A 250 -16.07 31.78 6.17
C LYS A 250 -17.22 31.82 7.17
N ALA A 251 -17.45 30.75 7.93
CA ALA A 251 -18.46 30.75 8.97
C ALA A 251 -17.92 31.51 10.20
N PRO A 252 -18.70 32.42 10.82
CA PRO A 252 -18.21 33.22 11.94
C PRO A 252 -17.76 32.34 13.12
N PRO A 253 -16.57 32.56 13.69
CA PRO A 253 -16.07 31.79 14.83
C PRO A 253 -16.91 31.97 16.11
N SER A 254 -17.82 32.95 16.13
CA SER A 254 -18.73 33.26 17.24
C SER A 254 -20.01 32.42 17.26
N ASP A 255 -20.35 31.69 16.18
CA ASP A 255 -21.56 30.89 16.12
C ASP A 255 -21.32 29.48 16.69
N LYS A 256 -21.78 29.24 17.92
CA LYS A 256 -21.65 27.95 18.62
C LYS A 256 -22.39 26.79 17.93
N PHE A 257 -23.27 27.07 16.97
CA PHE A 257 -24.04 26.05 16.24
C PHE A 257 -23.54 25.82 14.81
N ALA A 258 -22.60 26.63 14.31
CA ALA A 258 -22.01 26.43 13.00
C ALA A 258 -21.10 25.19 13.03
N SER A 259 -21.38 24.19 12.18
CA SER A 259 -20.55 22.98 12.11
C SER A 259 -19.21 23.21 11.41
N HIS A 260 -19.07 24.34 10.68
CA HIS A 260 -17.96 24.66 9.77
C HIS A 260 -17.65 23.57 8.72
N GLU A 261 -18.49 22.54 8.62
CA GLU A 261 -18.32 21.39 7.74
C GLU A 261 -18.85 21.72 6.35
N VAL A 262 -17.98 21.60 5.35
CA VAL A 262 -18.36 21.82 3.96
C VAL A 262 -19.15 20.61 3.44
N LYS A 263 -20.39 20.83 3.02
CA LYS A 263 -21.20 19.84 2.29
C LYS A 263 -21.09 20.09 0.78
N VAL A 264 -20.89 19.02 0.03
CA VAL A 264 -20.83 19.05 -1.44
C VAL A 264 -22.09 18.38 -1.97
N ASP A 265 -22.80 19.05 -2.87
CA ASP A 265 -23.94 18.50 -3.60
C ASP A 265 -23.60 18.40 -5.09
N TYR A 266 -24.15 17.39 -5.77
CA TYR A 266 -23.84 17.10 -7.17
C TYR A 266 -25.09 17.17 -8.04
N GLU A 267 -25.07 18.09 -9.00
CA GLU A 267 -26.08 18.16 -10.06
C GLU A 267 -25.59 17.44 -11.32
N TYR A 268 -26.47 16.64 -11.92
CA TYR A 268 -26.18 15.92 -13.17
C TYR A 268 -26.99 16.57 -14.28
N LYS A 269 -26.29 17.05 -15.31
CA LYS A 269 -26.86 17.76 -16.44
C LYS A 269 -26.83 16.90 -17.70
N SER A 270 -27.76 17.14 -18.61
CA SER A 270 -27.76 16.48 -19.92
C SER A 270 -26.54 16.93 -20.72
N VAL A 271 -25.93 16.00 -21.45
CA VAL A 271 -24.85 16.29 -22.39
C VAL A 271 -25.36 17.10 -23.58
N VAL A 272 -26.57 16.79 -24.05
CA VAL A 272 -27.20 17.45 -25.21
C VAL A 272 -27.79 18.80 -24.83
N GLU A 273 -28.26 18.94 -23.58
CA GLU A 273 -28.88 20.16 -23.05
C GLU A 273 -28.24 20.53 -21.70
N PRO A 274 -27.11 21.26 -21.69
CA PRO A 274 -26.34 21.54 -20.46
C PRO A 274 -27.11 22.33 -19.39
N ASP A 275 -28.15 23.07 -19.77
CA ASP A 275 -29.00 23.83 -18.83
C ASP A 275 -30.04 22.95 -18.13
N LYS A 276 -30.24 21.71 -18.59
CA LYS A 276 -31.24 20.80 -18.04
C LYS A 276 -30.64 19.84 -17.03
N VAL A 277 -31.03 20.00 -15.78
CA VAL A 277 -30.72 19.06 -14.70
C VAL A 277 -31.59 17.80 -14.86
N VAL A 278 -30.96 16.63 -14.87
CA VAL A 278 -31.63 15.33 -15.00
C VAL A 278 -31.95 14.79 -13.60
N PRO A 279 -33.23 14.58 -13.24
CA PRO A 279 -33.62 14.03 -11.93
C PRO A 279 -33.10 12.60 -11.67
N PRO A 280 -32.83 12.19 -10.42
CA PRO A 280 -32.32 10.85 -10.10
C PRO A 280 -33.15 9.67 -10.61
N ASP A 281 -34.47 9.81 -10.66
CA ASP A 281 -35.44 8.82 -11.15
C ASP A 281 -35.35 8.57 -12.65
N GLN A 282 -34.82 9.53 -13.41
CA GLN A 282 -34.62 9.43 -14.86
C GLN A 282 -33.23 8.92 -15.23
N ARG A 283 -32.41 8.53 -14.24
CA ARG A 283 -31.03 8.08 -14.45
C ARG A 283 -30.96 6.56 -14.40
N ILE A 284 -30.36 5.98 -15.43
CA ILE A 284 -30.00 4.56 -15.49
C ILE A 284 -28.49 4.41 -15.63
N LYS A 285 -27.90 3.35 -15.07
CA LYS A 285 -26.47 3.08 -15.23
C LYS A 285 -26.22 2.50 -16.62
N GLY A 286 -25.34 3.14 -17.38
CA GLY A 286 -24.80 2.63 -18.63
C GLY A 286 -23.49 1.90 -18.41
N TYR A 287 -23.32 0.74 -19.04
CA TYR A 287 -22.09 -0.03 -19.05
C TYR A 287 -21.51 -0.05 -20.47
N LEU A 288 -20.21 0.15 -20.60
CA LEU A 288 -19.54 0.06 -21.89
C LEU A 288 -19.37 -1.40 -22.29
N TYR A 289 -19.83 -1.75 -23.49
CA TYR A 289 -19.58 -3.02 -24.15
C TYR A 289 -18.99 -2.75 -25.53
N GLY A 290 -17.65 -2.75 -25.60
CA GLY A 290 -16.94 -2.19 -26.74
C GLY A 290 -17.25 -0.69 -26.90
N PRO A 291 -17.62 -0.21 -28.11
CA PRO A 291 -17.98 1.19 -28.33
C PRO A 291 -19.42 1.54 -27.89
N GLN A 292 -20.26 0.55 -27.56
CA GLN A 292 -21.68 0.78 -27.26
C GLN A 292 -21.91 0.94 -25.76
N VAL A 293 -22.83 1.83 -25.37
CA VAL A 293 -23.35 1.91 -24.00
C VAL A 293 -24.61 1.09 -23.89
N VAL A 294 -24.56 0.09 -23.03
CA VAL A 294 -25.71 -0.75 -22.69
C VAL A 294 -26.30 -0.24 -21.38
N PRO A 295 -27.50 0.37 -21.37
CA PRO A 295 -28.18 0.75 -20.16
C PRO A 295 -28.71 -0.51 -19.47
N ILE A 296 -28.41 -0.69 -18.19
CA ILE A 296 -28.92 -1.81 -17.38
C ILE A 296 -29.54 -1.23 -16.11
N SER A 297 -30.81 -1.54 -15.88
CA SER A 297 -31.52 -1.10 -14.68
C SER A 297 -31.01 -1.83 -13.45
N SER A 298 -31.24 -1.25 -12.26
CA SER A 298 -30.84 -1.91 -11.00
C SER A 298 -31.56 -3.25 -10.80
N ALA A 299 -32.79 -3.40 -11.29
CA ALA A 299 -33.56 -4.63 -11.21
C ALA A 299 -33.03 -5.73 -12.14
N GLU A 300 -32.73 -5.39 -13.40
CA GLU A 300 -32.12 -6.32 -14.36
C GLU A 300 -30.74 -6.77 -13.87
N TRP A 301 -29.92 -5.83 -13.38
CA TRP A 301 -28.61 -6.15 -12.82
C TRP A 301 -28.71 -7.12 -11.65
N GLU A 302 -29.66 -6.92 -10.74
CA GLU A 302 -29.89 -7.81 -9.60
C GLU A 302 -30.35 -9.22 -10.01
N ALA A 303 -31.06 -9.33 -11.14
CA ALA A 303 -31.52 -10.59 -11.69
C ALA A 303 -30.38 -11.40 -12.34
N VAL A 304 -29.51 -10.74 -13.10
CA VAL A 304 -28.45 -11.41 -13.88
C VAL A 304 -27.13 -11.56 -13.15
N LYS A 305 -26.89 -10.79 -12.08
CA LYS A 305 -25.60 -10.85 -11.38
C LYS A 305 -25.33 -12.24 -10.81
N PHE A 306 -24.08 -12.66 -10.88
CA PHE A 306 -23.60 -13.87 -10.22
C PHE A 306 -23.75 -13.77 -8.69
N LYS A 307 -24.35 -14.79 -8.07
CA LYS A 307 -24.63 -14.85 -6.62
C LYS A 307 -23.90 -16.05 -6.00
N PRO A 308 -22.65 -15.90 -5.57
CA PRO A 308 -21.90 -17.02 -5.02
C PRO A 308 -22.33 -17.36 -3.58
N GLU A 309 -22.35 -18.65 -3.27
CA GLU A 309 -22.60 -19.13 -1.91
C GLU A 309 -21.44 -18.80 -0.96
N LYS A 310 -21.76 -18.34 0.25
CA LYS A 310 -20.79 -18.13 1.33
C LYS A 310 -20.14 -19.45 1.72
N GLY A 311 -18.82 -19.46 1.84
CA GLY A 311 -18.08 -20.63 2.31
C GLY A 311 -16.63 -20.65 1.84
N VAL A 312 -15.83 -21.50 2.49
CA VAL A 312 -14.46 -21.79 2.07
C VAL A 312 -14.40 -23.26 1.64
N LYS A 313 -14.05 -23.50 0.38
CA LYS A 313 -13.96 -24.84 -0.20
C LYS A 313 -12.54 -25.10 -0.71
N LEU A 314 -11.96 -26.23 -0.35
CA LEU A 314 -10.71 -26.70 -0.92
C LEU A 314 -10.94 -27.15 -2.36
N LEU A 315 -10.09 -26.66 -3.28
CA LEU A 315 -10.10 -27.07 -4.67
C LEU A 315 -9.05 -28.17 -4.93
N GLY A 316 -7.90 -28.09 -4.27
CA GLY A 316 -6.85 -29.09 -4.40
C GLY A 316 -5.55 -28.68 -3.72
N PHE A 317 -4.54 -29.54 -3.82
CA PHE A 317 -3.18 -29.27 -3.35
C PHE A 317 -2.23 -29.19 -4.55
N THR A 318 -1.22 -28.34 -4.45
CA THR A 318 -0.16 -28.21 -5.45
C THR A 318 1.20 -28.06 -4.76
N ASP A 319 2.29 -28.20 -5.52
CA ASP A 319 3.64 -27.94 -5.03
C ASP A 319 3.81 -26.48 -4.66
N ARG A 320 4.56 -26.24 -3.56
CA ARG A 320 4.84 -24.88 -3.11
C ARG A 320 5.59 -24.05 -4.16
N SER A 321 6.43 -24.68 -4.99
CA SER A 321 7.18 -24.05 -6.07
C SER A 321 6.31 -23.62 -7.25
N SER A 322 5.13 -24.22 -7.44
CA SER A 322 4.21 -23.87 -8.52
C SER A 322 3.57 -22.49 -8.32
N ILE A 323 3.60 -21.95 -7.10
CA ILE A 323 3.02 -20.65 -6.78
C ILE A 323 4.12 -19.67 -6.44
N SER A 324 4.39 -18.78 -7.38
CA SER A 324 5.38 -17.72 -7.21
C SER A 324 4.86 -16.61 -6.29
N ARG A 325 5.73 -16.08 -5.44
CA ARG A 325 5.39 -15.00 -4.48
C ARG A 325 4.82 -13.75 -5.15
N HIS A 326 5.28 -13.42 -6.36
CA HIS A 326 4.81 -12.24 -7.11
C HIS A 326 3.37 -12.38 -7.63
N HIS A 327 2.76 -13.58 -7.55
CA HIS A 327 1.33 -13.76 -7.81
C HIS A 327 0.45 -13.39 -6.61
N PHE A 328 1.00 -13.11 -5.43
CA PHE A 328 0.15 -12.79 -4.28
C PHE A 328 -0.51 -11.42 -4.45
N MET A 329 -1.83 -11.39 -4.29
CA MET A 329 -2.64 -10.18 -4.29
C MET A 329 -3.19 -9.91 -2.88
N LYS A 330 -3.49 -8.62 -2.62
CA LYS A 330 -4.18 -8.13 -1.41
C LYS A 330 -3.44 -8.42 -0.08
N ASP A 331 -4.06 -8.01 1.03
CA ASP A 331 -3.61 -8.27 2.39
C ASP A 331 -3.57 -9.78 2.71
N VAL A 332 -2.63 -10.18 3.57
CA VAL A 332 -2.52 -11.57 4.05
C VAL A 332 -3.54 -11.82 5.16
N CYS A 333 -4.24 -12.96 5.07
CA CYS A 333 -5.12 -13.44 6.14
C CYS A 333 -4.50 -14.66 6.85
N LEU A 334 -4.89 -14.86 8.11
CA LEU A 334 -4.52 -16.01 8.93
C LEU A 334 -5.76 -16.87 9.16
N PHE A 335 -5.68 -18.14 8.79
CA PHE A 335 -6.67 -19.16 9.12
C PHE A 335 -6.24 -19.87 10.38
N ILE A 336 -7.05 -19.75 11.44
CA ILE A 336 -6.85 -20.45 12.70
C ILE A 336 -8.00 -21.44 12.92
N PRO A 337 -7.78 -22.54 13.67
CA PRO A 337 -8.89 -23.36 14.13
C PRO A 337 -9.83 -22.52 15.01
N GLU A 338 -11.10 -22.90 15.05
CA GLU A 338 -12.06 -22.26 15.96
C GLU A 338 -11.55 -22.29 17.41
N PRO A 339 -11.40 -21.12 18.09
CA PRO A 339 -10.88 -21.06 19.44
C PRO A 339 -11.74 -21.89 20.40
N GLY A 340 -11.09 -22.77 21.19
CA GLY A 340 -11.74 -23.68 22.13
C GLY A 340 -12.19 -25.01 21.51
N ASN A 341 -12.09 -25.19 20.19
CA ASN A 341 -12.48 -26.43 19.51
C ASN A 341 -11.27 -27.35 19.30
N THR A 342 -11.08 -28.32 20.21
CA THR A 342 -9.93 -29.25 20.18
C THR A 342 -9.88 -30.10 18.91
N LYS A 343 -11.02 -30.54 18.38
CA LYS A 343 -11.10 -31.31 17.14
C LYS A 343 -10.64 -30.49 15.94
N ALA A 344 -11.05 -29.22 15.87
CA ALA A 344 -10.61 -28.32 14.81
C ALA A 344 -9.11 -28.02 14.92
N THR A 345 -8.59 -27.79 16.13
CA THR A 345 -7.14 -27.59 16.36
C THR A 345 -6.33 -28.78 15.87
N LEU A 346 -6.74 -30.00 16.22
CA LEU A 346 -6.05 -31.22 15.78
C LEU A 346 -6.09 -31.37 14.26
N ALA A 347 -7.26 -31.14 13.64
CA ALA A 347 -7.41 -31.26 12.19
C ALA A 347 -6.56 -30.23 11.42
N VAL A 348 -6.57 -28.96 11.84
CA VAL A 348 -5.74 -27.91 11.23
C VAL A 348 -4.25 -28.24 11.38
N SER A 349 -3.82 -28.65 12.58
CA SER A 349 -2.41 -28.99 12.83
C SER A 349 -1.96 -30.19 11.99
N ALA A 350 -2.77 -31.25 11.91
CA ALA A 350 -2.47 -32.43 11.10
C ALA A 350 -2.30 -32.07 9.62
N VAL A 351 -3.24 -31.29 9.06
CA VAL A 351 -3.18 -30.86 7.65
C VAL A 351 -1.99 -29.93 7.41
N ALA A 352 -1.76 -28.94 8.29
CA ALA A 352 -0.64 -28.01 8.15
C ALA A 352 0.72 -28.71 8.17
N ARG A 353 0.91 -29.64 9.11
CA ARG A 353 2.16 -30.42 9.23
C ARG A 353 2.36 -31.35 8.05
N ALA A 354 1.31 -32.03 7.57
CA ALA A 354 1.40 -32.87 6.39
C ALA A 354 1.77 -32.05 5.14
N MET A 355 1.11 -30.89 4.93
CA MET A 355 1.45 -29.96 3.85
C MET A 355 2.90 -29.48 3.94
N HIS A 356 3.38 -29.18 5.16
CA HIS A 356 4.76 -28.75 5.38
C HIS A 356 5.77 -29.88 5.04
N GLN A 357 5.53 -31.10 5.51
CA GLN A 357 6.39 -32.27 5.23
C GLN A 357 6.45 -32.61 3.74
N MET A 358 5.33 -32.48 3.04
CA MET A 358 5.22 -32.78 1.61
C MET A 358 5.59 -31.59 0.71
N ASN A 359 5.97 -30.44 1.28
CA ASN A 359 6.20 -29.18 0.57
C ASN A 359 5.04 -28.78 -0.37
N LYS A 360 3.80 -29.01 0.09
CA LYS A 360 2.55 -28.70 -0.63
C LYS A 360 1.87 -27.46 -0.05
N VAL A 361 1.04 -26.84 -0.89
CA VAL A 361 0.12 -25.75 -0.54
C VAL A 361 -1.29 -26.10 -1.02
N ALA A 362 -2.31 -25.48 -0.42
CA ALA A 362 -3.72 -25.75 -0.75
C ALA A 362 -4.34 -24.59 -1.50
N ILE A 363 -5.06 -24.86 -2.59
CA ILE A 363 -5.84 -23.87 -3.32
C ILE A 363 -7.27 -23.89 -2.80
N VAL A 364 -7.81 -22.74 -2.44
CA VAL A 364 -9.14 -22.60 -1.85
C VAL A 364 -9.98 -21.54 -2.54
N ARG A 365 -11.26 -21.82 -2.67
CA ARG A 365 -12.31 -20.88 -3.09
C ARG A 365 -12.96 -20.29 -1.85
N CYS A 366 -12.92 -18.96 -1.72
CA CYS A 366 -13.39 -18.24 -0.54
C CYS A 366 -14.47 -17.21 -0.87
N VAL A 367 -15.59 -17.28 -0.14
CA VAL A 367 -16.64 -16.25 -0.12
C VAL A 367 -16.93 -15.94 1.33
N TRP A 368 -16.55 -14.74 1.77
CA TRP A 368 -16.45 -14.39 3.19
C TRP A 368 -17.79 -14.04 3.81
N ARG A 369 -18.67 -13.39 3.04
CA ARG A 369 -19.96 -12.84 3.51
C ARG A 369 -21.12 -13.33 2.65
N GLN A 370 -22.30 -13.43 3.27
CA GLN A 370 -23.54 -13.68 2.53
C GLN A 370 -23.82 -12.48 1.62
N GLY A 371 -24.18 -12.73 0.36
CA GLY A 371 -24.44 -11.67 -0.62
C GLY A 371 -23.19 -10.98 -1.18
N GLN A 372 -21.99 -11.45 -0.87
CA GLN A 372 -20.76 -11.03 -1.55
C GLN A 372 -20.87 -11.36 -3.04
N GLY A 373 -20.66 -10.39 -3.93
CA GLY A 373 -20.83 -10.59 -5.38
C GLY A 373 -19.65 -11.24 -6.11
N ASN A 374 -18.50 -11.38 -5.45
CA ASN A 374 -17.27 -11.92 -6.04
C ASN A 374 -16.74 -13.11 -5.25
N VAL A 375 -15.92 -13.94 -5.90
CA VAL A 375 -15.20 -15.05 -5.29
C VAL A 375 -13.74 -14.67 -5.14
N ALA A 376 -13.13 -14.99 -4.00
CA ALA A 376 -11.69 -14.92 -3.84
C ALA A 376 -11.09 -16.30 -4.05
N LEU A 377 -10.19 -16.45 -5.01
CA LEU A 377 -9.32 -17.62 -5.11
C LEU A 377 -8.05 -17.33 -4.30
N GLY A 378 -7.54 -18.30 -3.56
CA GLY A 378 -6.31 -18.09 -2.82
C GLY A 378 -5.58 -19.36 -2.45
N VAL A 379 -4.38 -19.18 -1.95
CA VAL A 379 -3.50 -20.25 -1.49
C VAL A 379 -3.41 -20.24 0.03
N LEU A 380 -3.50 -21.42 0.65
CA LEU A 380 -3.16 -21.68 2.03
C LEU A 380 -1.74 -22.26 2.11
N THR A 381 -0.85 -21.51 2.75
CA THR A 381 0.52 -21.93 3.07
C THR A 381 0.59 -22.36 4.54
N PRO A 382 1.15 -23.53 4.89
CA PRO A 382 1.18 -24.00 6.27
C PRO A 382 2.11 -23.12 7.12
N ASN A 383 1.61 -22.71 8.29
CA ASN A 383 2.34 -21.94 9.30
C ASN A 383 2.43 -22.77 10.58
N ILE A 384 3.57 -23.44 10.74
CA ILE A 384 3.83 -24.34 11.88
C ILE A 384 4.38 -23.53 13.04
N SER A 385 3.75 -23.66 14.20
CA SER A 385 4.19 -22.99 15.41
C SER A 385 5.38 -23.74 16.05
N SER A 386 6.42 -23.01 16.42
CA SER A 386 7.54 -23.52 17.22
C SER A 386 7.32 -23.41 18.74
N VAL A 387 6.25 -22.73 19.17
CA VAL A 387 5.95 -22.45 20.59
C VAL A 387 4.79 -23.32 21.04
N ASN A 388 4.97 -24.06 22.15
CA ASN A 388 4.00 -25.04 22.67
C ASN A 388 2.58 -24.48 22.91
N ASN A 389 2.45 -23.17 23.16
CA ASN A 389 1.17 -22.51 23.45
C ASN A 389 0.55 -21.80 22.23
N VAL A 390 1.15 -21.90 21.05
CA VAL A 390 0.64 -21.28 19.82
C VAL A 390 0.25 -22.39 18.85
N GLN A 391 -0.99 -22.34 18.36
CA GLN A 391 -1.55 -23.35 17.48
C GLN A 391 -1.05 -23.17 16.04
N ASP A 392 -0.89 -24.29 15.33
CA ASP A 392 -0.62 -24.28 13.89
C ASP A 392 -1.76 -23.59 13.13
N SER A 393 -1.43 -22.97 12.00
CA SER A 393 -2.35 -22.14 11.22
C SER A 393 -1.99 -22.15 9.72
N PHE A 394 -2.73 -21.41 8.91
CA PHE A 394 -2.38 -21.17 7.51
C PHE A 394 -2.31 -19.67 7.19
N TYR A 395 -1.30 -19.29 6.41
CA TYR A 395 -1.32 -18.01 5.71
C TYR A 395 -2.15 -18.12 4.45
N PHE A 396 -3.09 -17.21 4.27
CA PHE A 396 -3.92 -17.08 3.09
C PHE A 396 -3.49 -15.86 2.28
N ASN A 397 -3.13 -16.10 1.02
CA ASN A 397 -2.85 -15.08 0.02
C ASN A 397 -3.85 -15.22 -1.14
N VAL A 398 -4.42 -14.11 -1.60
CA VAL A 398 -5.30 -14.12 -2.77
C VAL A 398 -4.45 -14.34 -4.01
N LEU A 399 -4.92 -15.18 -4.92
CA LEU A 399 -4.31 -15.44 -6.22
C LEU A 399 -5.07 -14.68 -7.32
N PRO A 400 -4.38 -14.28 -8.40
CA PRO A 400 -4.99 -13.66 -9.56
C PRO A 400 -5.90 -14.63 -10.30
N PHE A 401 -6.94 -14.08 -10.93
CA PHE A 401 -7.61 -14.72 -12.05
C PHE A 401 -6.82 -14.49 -13.34
N ALA A 402 -7.19 -15.16 -14.42
CA ALA A 402 -6.51 -15.03 -15.71
C ALA A 402 -6.52 -13.57 -16.20
N GLU A 403 -7.61 -12.85 -15.94
CA GLU A 403 -7.81 -11.45 -16.32
C GLU A 403 -6.97 -10.46 -15.51
N ASP A 404 -6.44 -10.87 -14.35
CA ASP A 404 -5.56 -10.05 -13.51
C ASP A 404 -4.09 -10.10 -13.99
N ILE A 405 -3.72 -11.11 -14.78
CA ILE A 405 -2.35 -11.33 -15.26
C ILE A 405 -2.10 -10.45 -16.49
N ARG A 406 -0.97 -9.74 -16.49
CA ARG A 406 -0.52 -8.93 -17.63
C ARG A 406 0.75 -9.53 -18.22
N GLU A 407 0.63 -10.02 -19.45
CA GLU A 407 1.75 -10.61 -20.17
C GLU A 407 2.52 -9.54 -20.92
N PHE A 408 3.59 -9.04 -20.31
CA PHE A 408 4.56 -8.15 -20.96
C PHE A 408 5.77 -8.95 -21.40
N GLN A 409 6.08 -8.90 -22.69
CA GLN A 409 7.27 -9.53 -23.23
C GLN A 409 8.47 -8.60 -23.09
N PHE A 410 9.49 -9.04 -22.38
CA PHE A 410 10.76 -8.34 -22.24
C PHE A 410 11.88 -9.22 -22.81
N ARG A 411 12.86 -8.60 -23.47
CA ARG A 411 14.06 -9.30 -23.93
C ARG A 411 14.88 -9.77 -22.72
N SER A 412 15.35 -11.02 -22.74
CA SER A 412 16.25 -11.51 -21.70
C SER A 412 17.56 -10.72 -21.67
N LEU A 413 17.99 -10.28 -20.48
CA LEU A 413 19.27 -9.59 -20.29
C LEU A 413 20.47 -10.49 -20.65
N SER A 414 20.35 -11.81 -20.49
CA SER A 414 21.39 -12.77 -20.88
C SER A 414 21.54 -12.92 -22.41
N SER A 415 20.54 -12.50 -23.18
CA SER A 415 20.57 -12.54 -24.66
C SER A 415 21.17 -11.29 -25.29
N LEU A 416 21.62 -10.34 -24.47
CA LEU A 416 22.27 -9.13 -24.95
C LEU A 416 23.69 -9.45 -25.44
N PRO A 417 24.22 -8.69 -26.42
CA PRO A 417 25.61 -8.86 -26.90
C PRO A 417 26.61 -8.79 -25.75
N SER A 418 27.77 -9.44 -25.89
CA SER A 418 28.84 -9.44 -24.88
C SER A 418 29.30 -8.03 -24.50
N SER A 419 29.18 -7.05 -25.40
CA SER A 419 29.48 -5.63 -25.14
C SER A 419 28.51 -4.95 -24.17
N SER A 420 27.35 -5.55 -23.92
CA SER A 420 26.34 -5.07 -22.96
C SER A 420 26.23 -5.96 -21.71
N GLN A 421 27.07 -7.00 -21.62
CA GLN A 421 27.22 -7.79 -20.41
C GLN A 421 28.20 -7.06 -19.47
N PRO A 422 28.00 -7.15 -18.14
CA PRO A 422 28.90 -6.52 -17.19
C PRO A 422 30.31 -7.13 -17.28
N THR A 423 31.34 -6.27 -17.18
CA THR A 423 32.73 -6.73 -17.01
C THR A 423 32.95 -7.27 -15.59
N GLU A 424 34.06 -8.00 -15.37
CA GLU A 424 34.44 -8.47 -14.03
C GLU A 424 34.58 -7.31 -13.04
N GLU A 425 35.21 -6.20 -13.47
CA GLU A 425 35.35 -4.98 -12.66
C GLU A 425 33.98 -4.37 -12.28
N GLN A 426 33.02 -4.36 -13.22
CA GLN A 426 31.67 -3.86 -12.97
C GLN A 426 30.90 -4.76 -12.01
N GLN A 427 31.05 -6.08 -12.15
CA GLN A 427 30.44 -7.05 -11.25
C GLN A 427 31.01 -6.93 -9.84
N GLU A 428 32.34 -6.82 -9.70
CA GLU A 428 32.99 -6.65 -8.39
C GLU A 428 32.56 -5.32 -7.72
N ALA A 429 32.50 -4.23 -8.48
CA ALA A 429 32.02 -2.95 -7.97
C ALA A 429 30.55 -3.03 -7.48
N ALA A 430 29.69 -3.74 -8.22
CA ALA A 430 28.30 -3.96 -7.82
C ALA A 430 28.20 -4.87 -6.58
N ASP A 431 28.98 -5.95 -6.50
CA ASP A 431 29.00 -6.85 -5.34
C ASP A 431 29.46 -6.14 -4.07
N ASN A 432 30.47 -5.28 -4.18
CA ASN A 432 30.95 -4.45 -3.08
C ASN A 432 29.88 -3.45 -2.62
N LEU A 433 29.11 -2.87 -3.55
CA LEU A 433 27.98 -2.00 -3.20
C LEU A 433 26.88 -2.77 -2.44
N VAL A 434 26.53 -3.98 -2.87
CA VAL A 434 25.53 -4.81 -2.20
C VAL A 434 25.97 -5.17 -0.79
N LYS A 435 27.24 -5.57 -0.60
CA LYS A 435 27.81 -5.86 0.74
C LYS A 435 27.82 -4.63 1.64
N MET A 436 28.14 -3.46 1.08
CA MET A 436 28.17 -2.19 1.81
C MET A 436 26.80 -1.78 2.36
N LEU A 437 25.73 -2.00 1.57
CA LEU A 437 24.36 -1.61 1.90
C LEU A 437 23.54 -2.77 2.46
N ASP A 438 24.18 -3.83 2.95
CA ASP A 438 23.48 -4.98 3.53
C ASP A 438 22.80 -4.59 4.85
N LEU A 439 21.47 -4.70 4.87
CA LEU A 439 20.65 -4.42 6.04
C LEU A 439 20.44 -5.67 6.90
N ALA A 440 20.88 -6.86 6.48
CA ALA A 440 20.69 -8.10 7.23
C ALA A 440 21.97 -8.92 7.40
N PRO A 441 23.07 -8.33 7.95
CA PRO A 441 24.27 -9.10 8.25
C PRO A 441 23.99 -10.24 9.26
N PRO A 442 24.81 -11.32 9.27
CA PRO A 442 24.60 -12.46 10.15
C PRO A 442 24.44 -12.06 11.62
N GLY A 443 23.30 -12.45 12.21
CA GLY A 443 22.98 -12.15 13.62
C GLY A 443 22.35 -10.77 13.86
N ARG A 444 22.22 -9.91 12.84
CA ARG A 444 21.61 -8.58 12.99
C ARG A 444 20.84 -8.16 11.74
N GLU A 445 19.53 -7.97 11.90
CA GLU A 445 18.68 -7.37 10.86
C GLU A 445 18.36 -5.92 11.27
N VAL A 446 18.84 -4.98 10.46
CA VAL A 446 18.58 -3.55 10.54
C VAL A 446 17.22 -3.27 9.87
N LEU A 447 16.40 -2.41 10.47
CA LEU A 447 15.05 -2.07 9.98
C LEU A 447 14.07 -3.25 9.86
N LYS A 448 14.08 -4.17 10.83
CA LYS A 448 13.09 -5.26 10.94
C LYS A 448 11.66 -4.75 10.70
N PRO A 449 10.91 -5.28 9.71
CA PRO A 449 9.58 -4.76 9.38
C PRO A 449 8.58 -4.74 10.55
N GLU A 450 8.73 -5.63 11.53
CA GLU A 450 7.88 -5.67 12.72
C GLU A 450 8.12 -4.50 13.70
N PHE A 451 9.32 -3.90 13.65
CA PHE A 451 9.77 -2.83 14.54
C PHE A 451 10.10 -1.52 13.80
N THR A 452 9.91 -1.48 12.48
CA THR A 452 10.07 -0.27 11.67
C THR A 452 8.69 0.36 11.44
N PRO A 453 8.39 1.51 12.07
CA PRO A 453 7.11 2.19 11.86
C PRO A 453 7.05 2.86 10.48
N ASN A 454 5.85 3.22 10.04
CA ASN A 454 5.68 4.03 8.83
C ASN A 454 6.13 5.48 9.11
N PRO A 455 7.23 5.97 8.50
CA PRO A 455 7.78 7.29 8.81
C PRO A 455 6.84 8.43 8.43
N MET A 456 5.97 8.22 7.43
CA MET A 456 5.00 9.23 7.00
C MET A 456 3.89 9.43 8.03
N LEU A 457 3.43 8.34 8.67
CA LEU A 457 2.43 8.43 9.73
C LEU A 457 3.03 9.08 10.99
N GLU A 458 4.23 8.65 11.39
CA GLU A 458 4.90 9.24 12.55
C GLU A 458 5.14 10.74 12.36
N ARG A 459 5.67 11.16 11.20
CA ARG A 459 5.81 12.59 10.88
C ARG A 459 4.49 13.34 10.92
N PHE A 460 3.41 12.75 10.41
CA PHE A 460 2.09 13.38 10.43
C PHE A 460 1.58 13.63 11.84
N TYR A 461 1.68 12.65 12.76
CA TYR A 461 1.20 12.84 14.14
C TYR A 461 2.10 13.78 14.95
N SER A 462 3.42 13.71 14.76
CA SER A 462 4.34 14.67 15.40
C SER A 462 4.05 16.10 14.93
N TYR A 463 3.80 16.29 13.63
CA TYR A 463 3.43 17.61 13.13
C TYR A 463 2.04 18.06 13.62
N LEU A 464 1.06 17.16 13.66
CA LEU A 464 -0.27 17.47 14.20
C LEU A 464 -0.21 17.96 15.64
N ASP A 465 0.63 17.32 16.48
CA ASP A 465 0.86 17.75 17.86
C ASP A 465 1.49 19.17 17.92
N LEU A 466 2.53 19.40 17.12
CA LEU A 466 3.17 20.71 17.04
C LEU A 466 2.16 21.80 16.61
N LYS A 467 1.39 21.55 15.56
CA LYS A 467 0.39 22.48 15.01
C LYS A 467 -0.77 22.72 15.98
N ALA A 468 -1.12 21.74 16.82
CA ALA A 468 -2.13 21.89 17.86
C ALA A 468 -1.67 22.84 18.99
N LYS A 469 -0.39 22.78 19.36
CA LYS A 469 0.22 23.68 20.37
C LYS A 469 0.58 25.05 19.80
N GLN A 470 1.02 25.08 18.56
CA GLN A 470 1.50 26.25 17.85
C GLN A 470 0.81 26.32 16.49
N PRO A 471 -0.35 27.01 16.39
CA PRO A 471 -1.12 27.10 15.15
C PRO A 471 -0.31 27.63 13.96
N ASP A 472 0.69 28.47 14.17
CA ASP A 472 1.49 29.06 13.08
C ASP A 472 2.80 28.30 12.80
N ALA A 473 3.00 27.13 13.40
CA ALA A 473 4.22 26.36 13.22
C ALA A 473 4.34 25.78 11.80
N ASN A 474 5.49 26.05 11.17
CA ASN A 474 5.89 25.42 9.92
C ASN A 474 6.21 23.94 10.13
N VAL A 475 6.20 23.17 9.03
CA VAL A 475 6.56 21.75 9.07
C VAL A 475 8.02 21.58 9.51
N PRO A 476 8.30 20.88 10.62
CA PRO A 476 9.65 20.71 11.12
C PRO A 476 10.49 19.78 10.22
N PRO A 477 11.84 19.85 10.32
CA PRO A 477 12.72 18.90 9.67
C PRO A 477 12.50 17.48 10.20
N LEU A 478 12.85 16.47 9.40
CA LEU A 478 12.69 15.07 9.78
C LEU A 478 13.60 14.72 10.98
N GLU A 479 13.04 14.12 12.02
CA GLU A 479 13.78 13.65 13.20
C GLU A 479 14.83 12.60 12.84
N ARG A 480 15.93 12.54 13.61
CA ARG A 480 17.07 11.64 13.35
C ARG A 480 16.67 10.16 13.26
N CYS A 481 15.79 9.70 14.16
CA CYS A 481 15.31 8.32 14.19
C CYS A 481 14.48 7.94 12.95
N LEU A 482 13.74 8.89 12.36
CA LEU A 482 12.98 8.70 11.13
C LEU A 482 13.87 8.81 9.88
N ARG A 483 14.88 9.69 9.89
CA ARG A 483 15.89 9.76 8.81
C ARG A 483 16.60 8.41 8.62
N ARG A 484 16.94 7.72 9.71
CA ARG A 484 17.51 6.35 9.65
C ARG A 484 16.64 5.32 8.91
N ILE A 485 15.34 5.58 8.74
CA ILE A 485 14.42 4.72 7.98
C ILE A 485 14.41 5.11 6.50
N THR A 486 14.49 6.40 6.20
CA THR A 486 14.30 6.95 4.84
C THR A 486 15.60 7.20 4.09
N GLU A 487 16.71 7.30 4.80
CA GLU A 487 18.03 7.68 4.29
C GLU A 487 19.08 6.63 4.72
N PRO A 488 20.10 6.37 3.89
CA PRO A 488 21.23 5.53 4.27
C PRO A 488 22.02 6.17 5.41
N ASP A 489 22.71 5.35 6.20
CA ASP A 489 23.53 5.83 7.31
C ASP A 489 24.70 6.69 6.80
N PRO A 490 24.78 7.98 7.15
CA PRO A 490 25.86 8.85 6.68
C PRO A 490 27.23 8.33 7.09
N ASP A 491 27.37 7.71 8.26
CA ASP A 491 28.66 7.21 8.73
C ASP A 491 29.15 6.05 7.84
N VAL A 492 28.23 5.22 7.34
CA VAL A 492 28.53 4.13 6.41
C VAL A 492 28.93 4.67 5.04
N ILE A 493 28.20 5.69 4.55
CA ILE A 493 28.51 6.32 3.26
C ILE A 493 29.87 7.02 3.31
N ASP A 494 30.15 7.78 4.36
CA ASP A 494 31.39 8.54 4.48
C ASP A 494 32.61 7.62 4.53
N GLN A 495 32.54 6.54 5.32
CA GLN A 495 33.62 5.53 5.42
C GLN A 495 33.88 4.80 4.10
N GLN A 496 32.85 4.62 3.27
CA GLN A 496 32.89 3.81 2.05
C GLN A 496 32.81 4.64 0.76
N THR A 497 32.97 5.97 0.88
CA THR A 497 33.16 6.92 -0.23
C THR A 497 34.04 6.38 -1.37
N PRO A 498 35.22 5.75 -1.12
CA PRO A 498 36.05 5.22 -2.20
C PRO A 498 35.37 4.13 -3.04
N LEU A 499 34.51 3.28 -2.44
CA LEU A 499 33.77 2.24 -3.18
C LEU A 499 32.73 2.86 -4.12
N ILE A 500 32.01 3.88 -3.64
CA ILE A 500 31.02 4.60 -4.45
C ILE A 500 31.70 5.31 -5.63
N GLN A 501 32.86 5.92 -5.40
CA GLN A 501 33.65 6.52 -6.47
C GLN A 501 34.15 5.49 -7.48
N ASN A 502 34.55 4.29 -7.02
CA ASN A 502 34.96 3.22 -7.92
C ASN A 502 33.80 2.75 -8.81
N LEU A 503 32.60 2.59 -8.24
CA LEU A 503 31.40 2.26 -9.00
C LEU A 503 31.10 3.31 -10.07
N GLY A 504 31.18 4.60 -9.72
CA GLY A 504 30.97 5.70 -10.66
C GLY A 504 32.01 5.74 -11.80
N LYS A 505 33.23 5.25 -11.55
CA LYS A 505 34.27 5.11 -12.59
C LYS A 505 34.02 3.90 -13.49
N ALA A 506 33.56 2.78 -12.92
CA ALA A 506 33.31 1.54 -13.65
C ALA A 506 32.07 1.62 -14.58
N PHE A 507 31.08 2.45 -14.23
CA PHE A 507 29.86 2.64 -15.01
C PHE A 507 29.80 4.05 -15.62
N GLU A 508 30.20 4.17 -16.89
CA GLU A 508 30.09 5.43 -17.63
C GLU A 508 28.61 5.76 -17.94
N LEU A 509 28.03 6.71 -17.21
CA LEU A 509 26.68 7.21 -17.47
C LEU A 509 26.74 8.42 -18.40
N LYS A 510 26.13 8.29 -19.58
CA LYS A 510 25.93 9.40 -20.52
C LYS A 510 24.52 9.92 -20.40
N GLU A 511 24.39 11.21 -20.13
CA GLU A 511 23.09 11.87 -20.15
C GLU A 511 22.55 11.84 -21.58
N ASN A 512 21.35 11.28 -21.75
CA ASN A 512 20.67 11.29 -23.03
C ASN A 512 19.90 12.62 -23.14
N PRO A 513 20.21 13.50 -24.11
CA PRO A 513 19.52 14.77 -24.30
C PRO A 513 18.12 14.55 -24.89
N LYS A 514 17.26 13.76 -24.24
CA LYS A 514 15.85 13.73 -24.57
C LYS A 514 15.31 15.11 -24.24
N LYS A 515 14.70 15.77 -25.24
CA LYS A 515 13.98 17.05 -25.10
C LYS A 515 13.21 17.04 -23.79
N ASN A 516 13.55 17.97 -22.89
CA ASN A 516 12.74 18.25 -21.72
C ASN A 516 11.28 18.38 -22.20
N LYS A 517 10.44 17.40 -21.85
CA LYS A 517 9.01 17.64 -21.89
C LYS A 517 8.81 18.76 -20.87
N ALA A 518 8.52 19.97 -21.35
CA ALA A 518 8.21 21.17 -20.55
C ALA A 518 7.18 20.92 -19.44
N ARG A 519 6.45 19.80 -19.53
CA ARG A 519 5.41 19.35 -18.61
C ARG A 519 5.88 19.02 -17.17
N THR A 520 7.17 18.85 -16.89
CA THR A 520 7.65 18.52 -15.53
C THR A 520 8.02 19.75 -14.70
N GLN A 521 8.43 20.85 -15.33
CA GLN A 521 8.77 22.09 -14.61
C GLN A 521 7.53 22.89 -14.16
N GLU A 522 6.42 22.84 -14.91
CA GLU A 522 5.16 23.49 -14.47
C GLU A 522 4.54 22.84 -13.22
N ARG A 523 4.81 21.55 -12.96
CA ARG A 523 4.32 20.86 -11.75
C ARG A 523 5.09 21.19 -10.48
N LEU A 524 6.34 21.65 -10.59
CA LEU A 524 7.20 21.99 -9.44
C LEU A 524 7.11 23.47 -9.06
N ALA A 525 6.44 24.31 -9.86
CA ALA A 525 6.21 25.72 -9.58
C ALA A 525 4.97 26.01 -8.70
N TYR A 526 4.27 24.99 -8.21
CA TYR A 526 3.18 25.15 -7.23
C TYR A 526 3.71 25.10 -5.79
N VAL A 527 4.52 26.10 -5.44
CA VAL A 527 4.66 26.54 -4.04
C VAL A 527 4.65 28.05 -4.05
N ASP A 528 3.48 28.64 -4.25
CA ASP A 528 3.18 29.89 -3.57
C ASP A 528 1.70 29.92 -3.17
N ALA A 529 1.46 30.32 -1.93
CA ALA A 529 0.14 30.30 -1.30
C ALA A 529 -0.67 31.50 -1.77
N GLY A 530 -1.31 31.40 -2.94
CA GLY A 530 -2.05 32.54 -3.45
C GLY A 530 -2.78 32.39 -4.78
N ASP A 531 -3.27 31.22 -5.18
CA ASP A 531 -4.29 31.19 -6.26
C ASP A 531 -5.07 29.85 -6.29
N GLN A 532 -6.15 29.76 -5.52
CA GLN A 532 -7.07 28.60 -5.53
C GLN A 532 -8.28 28.79 -6.47
N ALA A 533 -8.16 29.60 -7.52
CA ALA A 533 -9.29 29.91 -8.42
C ALA A 533 -9.25 29.25 -9.82
N LYS A 534 -8.30 28.33 -10.11
CA LYS A 534 -8.16 27.77 -11.48
C LYS A 534 -7.92 26.24 -11.55
N SER A 535 -8.60 25.43 -10.74
CA SER A 535 -8.56 23.96 -10.89
C SER A 535 -9.87 23.30 -11.36
N GLU A 536 -10.85 24.08 -11.83
CA GLU A 536 -12.11 23.53 -12.37
C GLU A 536 -11.97 23.00 -13.82
N ALA A 537 -10.86 23.26 -14.52
CA ALA A 537 -10.71 22.96 -15.94
C ALA A 537 -10.07 21.60 -16.28
N GLU A 538 -9.51 20.85 -15.32
CA GLU A 538 -8.80 19.60 -15.63
C GLU A 538 -9.65 18.32 -15.46
N THR A 539 -10.89 18.42 -14.98
CA THR A 539 -11.83 17.27 -14.95
C THR A 539 -12.72 17.17 -16.21
N SER A 540 -12.56 18.07 -17.18
CA SER A 540 -13.30 18.04 -18.45
C SER A 540 -12.64 17.14 -19.50
N ALA A 541 -11.31 17.08 -19.60
CA ALA A 541 -10.63 16.39 -20.72
C ALA A 541 -10.88 14.87 -20.79
N GLU A 542 -10.97 14.17 -19.65
CA GLU A 542 -11.32 12.73 -19.62
C GLU A 542 -12.83 12.50 -19.81
N LYS A 543 -13.68 13.48 -19.45
CA LYS A 543 -15.13 13.42 -19.72
C LYS A 543 -15.44 13.74 -21.18
N ASP A 544 -14.71 14.65 -21.81
CA ASP A 544 -14.87 15.06 -23.20
C ASP A 544 -14.53 13.91 -24.16
N GLY A 545 -13.46 13.14 -23.89
CA GLY A 545 -13.13 11.96 -24.71
C GLY A 545 -14.15 10.82 -24.60
N VAL A 546 -14.84 10.70 -23.46
CA VAL A 546 -15.96 9.74 -23.29
C VAL A 546 -17.26 10.31 -23.89
N LEU A 547 -17.48 11.62 -23.82
CA LEU A 547 -18.63 12.28 -24.47
C LEU A 547 -18.55 12.18 -26.01
N GLU A 548 -17.38 12.42 -26.60
CA GLU A 548 -17.16 12.31 -28.06
C GLU A 548 -17.31 10.88 -28.57
N ALA A 549 -16.98 9.88 -27.74
CA ALA A 549 -17.17 8.47 -28.07
C ALA A 549 -18.64 8.01 -27.97
N LEU A 550 -19.44 8.64 -27.10
CA LEU A 550 -20.83 8.27 -26.84
C LEU A 550 -21.86 9.08 -27.64
N TYR A 551 -21.53 10.33 -27.95
CA TYR A 551 -22.33 11.25 -28.74
C TYR A 551 -21.40 11.96 -29.73
N PRO A 552 -21.02 11.31 -30.85
CA PRO A 552 -20.26 12.00 -31.88
C PRO A 552 -21.05 13.23 -32.35
N PRO A 553 -20.45 14.42 -32.43
CA PRO A 553 -21.14 15.61 -32.90
C PRO A 553 -21.70 15.36 -34.30
N SER A 554 -23.03 15.38 -34.42
CA SER A 554 -23.72 15.32 -35.71
C SER A 554 -23.65 16.70 -36.36
N GLU A 555 -22.47 17.13 -36.78
CA GLU A 555 -22.30 18.25 -37.70
C GLU A 555 -20.86 18.23 -38.29
N ASN A 556 -20.75 17.72 -39.52
CA ASN A 556 -19.66 17.95 -40.48
C ASN A 556 -18.20 17.68 -40.07
N ALA A 557 -17.94 16.78 -39.11
CA ALA A 557 -16.58 16.29 -38.82
C ALA A 557 -16.31 14.94 -39.51
N GLY A 558 -15.95 14.94 -40.79
CA GLY A 558 -15.53 13.71 -41.47
C GLY A 558 -15.51 13.70 -43.00
N GLN A 559 -15.54 14.86 -43.66
CA GLN A 559 -15.40 14.96 -45.12
C GLN A 559 -14.11 15.70 -45.49
N ILE A 560 -13.38 15.16 -46.46
CA ILE A 560 -12.19 15.77 -47.05
C ILE A 560 -12.67 16.93 -47.94
N ARG A 561 -12.18 18.16 -47.69
CA ARG A 561 -12.58 19.36 -48.43
C ARG A 561 -11.60 19.68 -49.57
N ASP A 562 -12.10 20.34 -50.61
CA ASP A 562 -11.32 20.68 -51.83
C ASP A 562 -10.09 21.58 -51.58
N LEU A 563 -10.09 22.33 -50.48
CA LEU A 563 -9.06 23.33 -50.19
C LEU A 563 -7.73 22.71 -49.74
N ASN A 564 -7.74 21.69 -48.86
CA ASN A 564 -6.52 21.05 -48.32
C ASN A 564 -6.75 19.56 -48.00
N PRO A 565 -6.90 18.69 -49.03
CA PRO A 565 -7.38 17.32 -48.83
C PRO A 565 -6.44 16.43 -48.02
N VAL A 566 -5.12 16.62 -48.15
CA VAL A 566 -4.11 15.83 -47.41
C VAL A 566 -4.11 16.20 -45.91
N GLN A 567 -4.25 17.48 -45.58
CA GLN A 567 -4.28 17.93 -44.18
C GLN A 567 -5.56 17.48 -43.47
N ASP A 568 -6.70 17.53 -44.17
CA ASP A 568 -7.96 17.02 -43.64
C ASP A 568 -7.88 15.50 -43.35
N PHE A 569 -7.24 14.75 -44.24
CA PHE A 569 -7.01 13.31 -44.06
C PHE A 569 -6.03 12.97 -42.93
N GLU A 570 -4.92 13.70 -42.83
CA GLU A 570 -3.97 13.54 -41.71
C GLU A 570 -4.65 13.90 -40.37
N ALA A 571 -5.50 14.92 -40.34
CA ALA A 571 -6.29 15.29 -39.16
C ALA A 571 -7.34 14.20 -38.82
N MET A 572 -7.95 13.56 -39.82
CA MET A 572 -8.85 12.42 -39.61
C MET A 572 -8.12 11.22 -39.01
N LEU A 573 -6.90 10.93 -39.45
CA LEU A 573 -6.06 9.86 -38.89
C LEU A 573 -5.53 10.19 -37.48
N ALA A 574 -5.23 11.46 -37.21
CA ALA A 574 -4.70 11.91 -35.91
C ALA A 574 -5.70 11.74 -34.74
N LYS A 575 -7.02 11.72 -35.02
CA LYS A 575 -8.06 11.62 -33.98
C LYS A 575 -8.15 10.24 -33.27
N ARG A 576 -7.43 9.20 -33.74
CA ARG A 576 -7.19 7.88 -33.10
C ARG A 576 -8.32 7.30 -32.20
N SER A 577 -9.59 7.43 -32.59
CA SER A 577 -10.71 7.01 -31.73
C SER A 577 -11.12 5.53 -31.94
N SER A 578 -10.84 4.91 -33.10
CA SER A 578 -11.02 3.45 -33.33
C SER A 578 -10.50 3.01 -34.73
N SER A 579 -10.33 1.69 -34.94
CA SER A 579 -10.00 1.09 -36.26
C SER A 579 -11.08 1.39 -37.32
N THR A 580 -12.35 1.52 -36.93
CA THR A 580 -13.44 1.87 -37.85
C THR A 580 -13.29 3.29 -38.43
N TRP A 581 -12.66 4.21 -37.68
CA TRP A 581 -12.44 5.58 -38.14
C TRP A 581 -11.30 5.68 -39.17
N VAL A 582 -10.27 4.84 -39.02
CA VAL A 582 -9.17 4.73 -39.97
C VAL A 582 -9.67 4.24 -41.32
N GLN A 583 -10.53 3.20 -41.33
CA GLN A 583 -11.10 2.69 -42.58
C GLN A 583 -12.00 3.71 -43.27
N LYS A 584 -12.83 4.44 -42.50
CA LYS A 584 -13.65 5.54 -43.04
C LYS A 584 -12.81 6.67 -43.66
N ALA A 585 -11.68 7.03 -43.04
CA ALA A 585 -10.79 8.05 -43.59
C ALA A 585 -10.16 7.58 -44.92
N ILE A 586 -9.74 6.31 -44.99
CA ILE A 586 -9.19 5.69 -46.22
C ILE A 586 -10.24 5.69 -47.33
N GLU A 587 -11.47 5.27 -47.05
CA GLU A 587 -12.58 5.25 -48.03
C GLU A 587 -12.93 6.65 -48.56
N GLU A 588 -13.00 7.66 -47.69
CA GLU A 588 -13.30 9.04 -48.11
C GLU A 588 -12.17 9.61 -48.97
N MET A 589 -10.90 9.32 -48.65
CA MET A 589 -9.77 9.72 -49.50
C MET A 589 -9.79 9.02 -50.86
N GLN A 590 -10.14 7.73 -50.91
CA GLN A 590 -10.29 7.00 -52.16
C GLN A 590 -11.40 7.59 -53.04
N LYS A 591 -12.59 7.88 -52.47
CA LYS A 591 -13.71 8.50 -53.19
C LYS A 591 -13.35 9.88 -53.73
N TYR A 592 -12.73 10.72 -52.89
CA TYR A 592 -12.30 12.06 -53.27
C TYR A 592 -11.26 12.02 -54.40
N THR A 593 -10.27 11.13 -54.28
CA THR A 593 -9.22 10.98 -55.30
C THR A 593 -9.78 10.42 -56.61
N ALA A 594 -10.74 9.49 -56.56
CA ALA A 594 -11.43 8.99 -57.74
C ALA A 594 -12.25 10.09 -58.43
N ALA A 595 -12.97 10.92 -57.68
CA ALA A 595 -13.74 12.05 -58.21
C ALA A 595 -12.82 13.12 -58.84
N LEU A 596 -11.63 13.37 -58.27
CA LEU A 596 -10.64 14.27 -58.86
C LEU A 596 -10.13 13.79 -60.21
N LEU A 597 -9.95 12.46 -60.36
CA LEU A 597 -9.49 11.86 -61.61
C LEU A 597 -10.60 11.80 -62.67
N GLU A 598 -11.84 11.53 -62.28
CA GLU A 598 -12.99 11.52 -63.19
C GLU A 598 -13.34 12.92 -63.73
N ASN A 599 -13.14 13.97 -62.92
CA ASN A 599 -13.43 15.35 -63.29
C ASN A 599 -12.23 16.10 -63.89
N SER A 600 -11.09 15.43 -64.14
CA SER A 600 -9.90 16.04 -64.72
C SER A 600 -10.05 16.22 -66.23
N ARG A 601 -10.02 17.46 -66.73
CA ARG A 601 -9.89 17.79 -68.16
C ARG A 601 -8.43 18.16 -68.41
N GLU A 602 -7.79 17.50 -69.38
CA GLU A 602 -6.41 17.76 -69.81
C GLU A 602 -5.32 17.74 -68.72
N GLY A 603 -5.60 17.20 -67.53
CA GLY A 603 -4.61 16.93 -66.49
C GLY A 603 -4.50 17.95 -65.37
N ASP A 604 -5.40 18.93 -65.30
CA ASP A 604 -5.39 20.00 -64.27
C ASP A 604 -5.40 19.47 -62.82
N ASN A 605 -6.02 18.30 -62.58
CA ASN A 605 -6.14 17.72 -61.24
C ASN A 605 -5.12 16.62 -60.93
N TYR A 606 -4.22 16.27 -61.86
CA TYR A 606 -3.29 15.15 -61.69
C TYR A 606 -2.27 15.36 -60.58
N GLN A 607 -1.80 16.59 -60.37
CA GLN A 607 -0.85 16.89 -59.30
C GLN A 607 -1.50 16.75 -57.91
N LYS A 608 -2.75 17.22 -57.75
CA LYS A 608 -3.50 17.06 -56.50
C LYS A 608 -3.86 15.60 -56.22
N ALA A 609 -4.27 14.86 -57.26
CA ALA A 609 -4.54 13.43 -57.14
C ALA A 609 -3.29 12.63 -56.75
N LEU A 610 -2.12 12.99 -57.31
CA LEU A 610 -0.83 12.38 -56.95
C LEU A 610 -0.50 12.57 -55.46
N GLU A 611 -0.69 13.77 -54.93
CA GLU A 611 -0.47 14.06 -53.50
C GLU A 611 -1.40 13.26 -52.59
N CYS A 612 -2.66 13.08 -53.02
CA CYS A 612 -3.63 12.23 -52.32
C CYS A 612 -3.20 10.75 -52.36
N PHE A 613 -2.73 10.23 -53.50
CA PHE A 613 -2.19 8.87 -53.62
C PHE A 613 -0.95 8.66 -52.73
N ALA A 614 -0.05 9.65 -52.64
CA ALA A 614 1.14 9.57 -51.79
C ALA A 614 0.77 9.53 -50.30
N ALA A 615 -0.16 10.39 -49.88
CA ALA A 615 -0.66 10.42 -48.51
C ALA A 615 -1.40 9.12 -48.15
N LEU A 616 -2.26 8.62 -49.04
CA LEU A 616 -3.00 7.37 -48.87
C LEU A 616 -2.05 6.17 -48.76
N ARG A 617 -1.05 6.06 -49.64
CA ARG A 617 -0.04 4.98 -49.58
C ARG A 617 0.71 4.98 -48.25
N LYS A 618 1.15 6.15 -47.80
CA LYS A 618 1.87 6.32 -46.53
C LYS A 618 0.99 5.93 -45.34
N ALA A 619 -0.27 6.35 -45.34
CA ALA A 619 -1.23 5.99 -44.29
C ALA A 619 -1.49 4.48 -44.24
N CYS A 620 -1.74 3.83 -45.38
CA CYS A 620 -1.98 2.39 -45.45
C CYS A 620 -0.77 1.55 -44.97
N ILE A 621 0.47 2.03 -45.16
CA ILE A 621 1.67 1.38 -44.60
C ILE A 621 1.71 1.52 -43.07
N ILE A 622 1.46 2.73 -42.54
CA ILE A 622 1.52 3.02 -41.10
C ILE A 622 0.43 2.26 -40.34
N GLU A 623 -0.78 2.18 -40.90
CA GLU A 623 -1.95 1.56 -40.26
C GLU A 623 -2.08 0.05 -40.57
N GLN A 624 -1.15 -0.52 -41.33
CA GLN A 624 -1.11 -1.93 -41.73
C GLN A 624 -2.32 -2.41 -42.54
N GLU A 625 -2.81 -1.57 -43.46
CA GLU A 625 -3.93 -1.88 -44.38
C GLU A 625 -3.46 -1.81 -45.87
N PRO A 626 -2.49 -2.65 -46.30
CA PRO A 626 -1.90 -2.56 -47.64
C PRO A 626 -2.86 -3.00 -48.77
N GLU A 627 -3.83 -3.86 -48.46
CA GLU A 627 -4.79 -4.39 -49.43
C GLU A 627 -5.71 -3.29 -49.99
N GLU A 628 -6.15 -2.35 -49.14
CA GLU A 628 -7.02 -1.24 -49.51
C GLU A 628 -6.38 -0.34 -50.58
N PHE A 629 -5.11 0.04 -50.36
CA PHE A 629 -4.37 0.84 -51.34
C PHE A 629 -4.11 0.07 -52.64
N ASN A 630 -3.70 -1.19 -52.53
CA ASN A 630 -3.37 -2.01 -53.70
C ASN A 630 -4.60 -2.29 -54.58
N GLN A 631 -5.75 -2.57 -53.96
CA GLN A 631 -7.02 -2.73 -54.68
C GLN A 631 -7.47 -1.42 -55.33
N PHE A 632 -7.36 -0.29 -54.62
CA PHE A 632 -7.71 1.02 -55.17
C PHE A 632 -6.83 1.41 -56.37
N LEU A 633 -5.51 1.23 -56.26
CA LEU A 633 -4.58 1.51 -57.37
C LEU A 633 -4.85 0.62 -58.58
N THR A 634 -5.14 -0.66 -58.36
CA THR A 634 -5.46 -1.62 -59.43
C THR A 634 -6.79 -1.27 -60.12
N LYS A 635 -7.86 -0.98 -59.34
CA LYS A 635 -9.15 -0.55 -59.88
C LYS A 635 -9.05 0.75 -60.67
N THR A 636 -8.25 1.70 -60.18
CA THR A 636 -8.01 2.98 -60.86
C THR A 636 -7.22 2.78 -62.15
N TYR A 637 -6.23 1.88 -62.15
CA TYR A 637 -5.46 1.51 -63.33
C TYR A 637 -6.33 0.85 -64.41
N GLU A 638 -7.15 -0.13 -64.04
CA GLU A 638 -8.05 -0.81 -64.98
C GLU A 638 -9.08 0.14 -65.59
N ARG A 639 -9.62 1.07 -64.79
CA ARG A 639 -10.66 2.01 -65.22
C ARG A 639 -10.15 3.12 -66.13
N LEU A 640 -8.90 3.55 -65.98
CA LEU A 640 -8.30 4.67 -66.72
C LEU A 640 -7.28 4.23 -67.78
N LYS A 641 -7.15 2.92 -68.02
CA LYS A 641 -6.23 2.35 -69.02
C LYS A 641 -6.59 2.86 -70.43
N GLY A 642 -5.80 3.80 -70.94
CA GLY A 642 -5.95 4.40 -72.28
C GLY A 642 -6.12 5.92 -72.29
N ASN A 643 -6.80 6.51 -71.29
CA ASN A 643 -7.13 7.94 -71.27
C ASN A 643 -6.22 8.80 -70.35
N ALA A 644 -5.49 8.18 -69.42
CA ALA A 644 -4.68 8.89 -68.41
C ALA A 644 -3.22 8.43 -68.37
N ALA A 645 -2.60 8.14 -69.52
CA ALA A 645 -1.21 7.66 -69.60
C ALA A 645 -0.20 8.60 -68.89
N ASN A 646 -0.39 9.91 -69.02
CA ASN A 646 0.44 10.94 -68.39
C ASN A 646 0.38 10.90 -66.85
N PHE A 647 -0.77 10.54 -66.27
CA PHE A 647 -0.92 10.41 -64.81
C PHE A 647 -0.19 9.18 -64.27
N PHE A 648 -0.26 8.04 -64.96
CA PHE A 648 0.46 6.83 -64.55
C PHE A 648 1.99 6.98 -64.71
N GLN A 649 2.44 7.76 -65.68
CA GLN A 649 3.85 8.14 -65.80
C GLN A 649 4.30 9.03 -64.62
N LEU A 650 3.42 9.92 -64.14
CA LEU A 650 3.65 10.77 -62.96
C LEU A 650 3.69 9.97 -61.64
N LEU A 651 2.84 8.95 -61.50
CA LEU A 651 2.88 8.02 -60.37
C LEU A 651 4.20 7.24 -60.33
N SER A 652 4.64 6.75 -61.49
CA SER A 652 5.89 6.01 -61.64
C SER A 652 7.12 6.87 -61.33
N SER A 653 7.15 8.14 -61.80
CA SER A 653 8.27 9.05 -61.54
C SER A 653 8.44 9.43 -60.06
N LYS A 654 7.38 9.27 -59.26
CA LYS A 654 7.38 9.49 -57.80
C LYS A 654 7.51 8.20 -56.98
N ASN A 655 7.81 7.06 -57.61
CA ASN A 655 7.91 5.74 -56.99
C ASN A 655 6.65 5.30 -56.22
N ILE A 656 5.45 5.74 -56.65
CA ILE A 656 4.19 5.30 -56.05
C ILE A 656 3.75 4.02 -56.77
N SER A 657 4.13 2.89 -56.20
CA SER A 657 3.76 1.54 -56.65
C SER A 657 2.92 0.81 -55.61
N LEU A 658 2.45 -0.40 -55.97
CA LEU A 658 1.80 -1.32 -55.04
C LEU A 658 2.69 -1.53 -53.80
N ILE A 659 2.06 -1.59 -52.62
CA ILE A 659 2.74 -1.86 -51.36
C ILE A 659 3.14 -3.34 -51.34
N SER A 660 4.43 -3.60 -51.16
CA SER A 660 5.00 -4.94 -51.12
C SER A 660 4.92 -5.58 -49.73
N LYS A 661 5.01 -6.91 -49.66
CA LYS A 661 5.06 -7.66 -48.38
C LYS A 661 6.28 -7.33 -47.51
N GLN A 662 7.33 -6.73 -48.08
CA GLN A 662 8.50 -6.25 -47.34
C GLN A 662 8.23 -4.92 -46.63
N GLU A 663 7.35 -4.08 -47.20
CA GLU A 663 6.99 -2.76 -46.65
C GLU A 663 5.85 -2.84 -45.63
N ALA A 664 4.98 -3.85 -45.73
CA ALA A 664 3.92 -4.14 -44.75
C ALA A 664 3.75 -5.67 -44.60
N PRO A 665 4.23 -6.29 -43.50
CA PRO A 665 4.04 -7.72 -43.25
C PRO A 665 2.58 -8.04 -42.89
N ASP A 666 2.00 -9.07 -43.51
CA ASP A 666 0.59 -9.48 -43.35
C ASP A 666 0.24 -9.77 -41.88
N ARG A 667 -0.88 -9.20 -41.38
CA ARG A 667 -1.46 -9.49 -40.04
C ARG A 667 -1.72 -10.99 -39.80
N PHE A 668 -1.86 -11.79 -40.85
CA PHE A 668 -2.22 -13.21 -40.76
C PHE A 668 -1.05 -14.18 -40.56
N ALA A 669 0.21 -13.74 -40.74
CA ALA A 669 1.37 -14.64 -40.56
C ALA A 669 1.72 -14.88 -39.08
N SER A 670 1.22 -14.05 -38.14
CA SER A 670 1.54 -14.18 -36.71
C SER A 670 0.53 -14.99 -35.91
N PHE A 671 -0.65 -15.31 -36.47
CA PHE A 671 -1.72 -16.00 -35.75
C PHE A 671 -1.78 -17.53 -35.97
N LEU A 672 -0.97 -18.08 -36.89
CA LEU A 672 -1.06 -19.49 -37.30
C LEU A 672 0.18 -20.36 -36.96
N LEU A 673 1.12 -19.85 -36.16
CA LEU A 673 2.37 -20.58 -35.86
C LEU A 673 2.56 -21.07 -34.40
N PHE A 674 1.53 -21.03 -33.55
CA PHE A 674 1.61 -21.64 -32.20
C PHE A 674 0.33 -22.38 -31.78
N CYS A 675 -0.18 -23.25 -32.66
CA CYS A 675 -1.13 -24.30 -32.29
C CYS A 675 -0.81 -25.58 -33.07
N VAL A 676 0.38 -26.17 -32.88
CA VAL A 676 0.69 -27.62 -32.93
C VAL A 676 2.12 -27.78 -32.38
N HIS A 677 2.25 -27.99 -31.07
CA HIS A 677 2.99 -29.09 -30.42
C HIS A 677 3.03 -28.90 -28.91
#